data_AF-I1S9I8-F1
#
_entry.id   AF-I1S9I8-F1
#
_cell.length_a   1.000
_cell.length_b   1.000
_cell.length_c   1.000
_cell.angle_alpha   90.00
_cell.angle_beta   90.00
_cell.angle_gamma   90.00
#
_symmetry.space_group_name_H-M   'P 1'
#
loop_
_entity.id
_entity.type
_entity.pdbx_description
1 polymer ?
#
loop_
_entity_poly.entity_id
_entity_poly.type
_entity_poly.pdbx_seq_one_letter_code
_entity_poly.pdbx_strand_id
1 'polypeptide(L)'
;MEETSDSFQDLEGQPNQPRSLTNNEVSDENHGQDELGDSSEYSDTDDDEDEEEVHGDSNQNLARTYEQQAKEFKDQATHIKAQLDRQMDNFASQCPDNDNADARNRFYRQFRHHMAPPKAQIVKHLSVWQWNILYYIADEKQSDRPCDWLVGRLAKEFPSLLNERMPNGGLTVLLKAVKEHNFAFIKAVLDSGISTTNLVKIVVERDVDKKNCIHYAVSDGFDPEITIRLLQHTTGETLGHQDNKGLTPLHYAVEYERCLPEREEMVKALIKRSDVAFDLRSRKPEELSVYQHHVRSREKYGKKKELRRMERERKEKEKQSKDYKEKTSDATPGRHETGSMSRKDEAKNSKRLSEQPNRMGFKMREGADLKVPGGSESNNMDTLQLLAGSKRDARDQNQFGRPLTRTRTGSQKPPNPKKVSSRKRPKLPKPSEDVADRILKELKLHYLRTALCQESHWQYGQRGSRRNPNTAIQFLYGDNEQETQIGFEFPPKIPKTPNEINFRDFTKSYESLKFDKVLQHVEFRQMTVKSPPVKRPDWTDSEGRAGTGRKDVYYFFRWLSKTKSVENIIHLIVEDGYGISHSDEAIEESLKYFNIEILDWRKTDLDPMTLQIACRNSDLREIHLWWDGNNAVLRAWSEPDGLVKITTLQVIHLHETTKNIESSNRTKARIESFKTRLREHRAKVLQPLECYHYEAYEKNPSRTEGQMPTEKLEQRAKIDSYQWLSVMDRFADGIASLEPLECFQGEDDYLKHPSLPDELRKDVKVALIDDGVNFLHKSLAENIDGGKSFDREYDDGYRPGLREPFHGSATGHGTCMAYMIRRVCPRVKIFGCKLNVLRGNVDGKASFTAKSAADAVEYAVARKFDIISISWTVQLQKDEKHDNSADINRLENAISLATTNGILVFCSAPDIGRASKETLELYYPFGCKRSSTDLFKIGAAKADGLSFAWMGHEETVNYILPGHKVAPRETDNLPEEDDTPKTGSSVATALASGLAALIIHCVRLAAIYNIYTNNRDSSSVSEASVRAIKRFPAMKQALARFYSNDGERQTSDRNLRVENFFDRPGHIMGSNEVTEEDKWKEVVNIARDLVSYKTITQTTT
;
A
#
# COMPACT_ATOMS: atom_id res chain seq x y z
N MET A 1 8.04 -1.00 -73.28
CA MET A 1 7.91 -1.82 -74.49
C MET A 1 6.84 -2.85 -74.20
N GLU A 2 5.95 -3.05 -75.15
CA GLU A 2 4.81 -3.97 -75.04
C GLU A 2 5.23 -5.43 -75.28
N GLU A 3 4.25 -6.33 -75.11
CA GLU A 3 4.14 -7.65 -75.75
C GLU A 3 5.09 -8.79 -75.31
N THR A 4 4.69 -10.07 -75.27
CA THR A 4 3.43 -10.80 -74.95
C THR A 4 3.77 -12.30 -75.01
N SER A 5 3.09 -13.17 -74.23
CA SER A 5 2.66 -14.52 -74.68
C SER A 5 2.00 -15.34 -73.54
N ASP A 6 0.72 -15.65 -73.75
CA ASP A 6 0.05 -16.95 -73.58
C ASP A 6 0.50 -17.97 -72.50
N SER A 7 -0.39 -18.34 -71.58
CA SER A 7 -1.34 -19.46 -71.81
C SER A 7 -2.05 -19.96 -70.53
N PHE A 8 -3.29 -20.43 -70.71
CA PHE A 8 -4.17 -21.09 -69.72
C PHE A 8 -3.61 -22.43 -69.18
N GLN A 9 -3.81 -22.76 -67.89
CA GLN A 9 -4.89 -23.64 -67.36
C GLN A 9 -4.66 -24.05 -65.89
N ASP A 10 -5.74 -24.15 -65.10
CA ASP A 10 -5.76 -24.61 -63.69
C ASP A 10 -6.11 -26.11 -63.54
N LEU A 11 -5.92 -26.64 -62.31
CA LEU A 11 -6.29 -27.99 -61.78
C LEU A 11 -5.35 -29.14 -62.24
N GLU A 12 -5.06 -30.20 -61.46
CA GLU A 12 -5.40 -30.62 -60.09
C GLU A 12 -4.40 -31.70 -59.60
N GLY A 13 -4.38 -32.11 -58.32
CA GLY A 13 -3.58 -33.29 -57.91
C GLY A 13 -3.52 -33.61 -56.41
N GLN A 14 -4.43 -34.46 -55.92
CA GLN A 14 -4.42 -35.03 -54.54
C GLN A 14 -3.42 -36.20 -54.39
N PRO A 15 -3.37 -36.85 -53.20
CA PRO A 15 -4.09 -38.13 -53.13
C PRO A 15 -4.87 -38.45 -51.82
N ASN A 16 -6.16 -38.74 -52.01
CA ASN A 16 -6.96 -39.89 -51.53
C ASN A 16 -7.03 -40.38 -50.07
N GLN A 17 -8.27 -40.75 -49.71
CA GLN A 17 -8.74 -41.47 -48.52
C GLN A 17 -8.46 -43.00 -48.56
N PRO A 18 -9.05 -43.82 -47.64
CA PRO A 18 -10.37 -44.39 -47.96
C PRO A 18 -11.42 -44.50 -46.83
N ARG A 19 -12.63 -44.04 -47.18
CA ARG A 19 -13.95 -44.71 -47.06
C ARG A 19 -14.87 -44.56 -45.83
N SER A 20 -16.06 -44.09 -46.19
CA SER A 20 -17.35 -44.06 -45.50
C SER A 20 -18.23 -45.30 -45.75
N LEU A 21 -19.39 -45.34 -45.06
CA LEU A 21 -20.79 -45.64 -45.50
C LEU A 21 -21.53 -46.40 -44.37
N THR A 22 -22.83 -46.22 -44.04
CA THR A 22 -24.00 -45.66 -44.74
C THR A 22 -25.10 -45.13 -43.78
N ASN A 23 -25.80 -44.06 -44.20
CA ASN A 23 -27.26 -43.79 -44.19
C ASN A 23 -28.11 -43.52 -42.91
N ASN A 24 -28.71 -42.31 -42.90
CA ASN A 24 -30.15 -41.94 -42.90
C ASN A 24 -31.10 -42.44 -41.76
N GLU A 25 -32.18 -41.72 -41.35
CA GLU A 25 -32.88 -40.55 -41.93
C GLU A 25 -33.69 -39.73 -40.88
N VAL A 26 -33.56 -38.39 -40.91
CA VAL A 26 -34.59 -37.31 -40.87
C VAL A 26 -35.87 -37.43 -40.01
N SER A 27 -36.07 -36.45 -39.08
CA SER A 27 -37.20 -35.47 -38.98
C SER A 27 -37.55 -35.02 -37.53
N ASP A 28 -37.78 -33.71 -37.35
CA ASP A 28 -38.27 -33.02 -36.15
C ASP A 28 -39.75 -33.41 -35.82
N GLU A 29 -40.29 -33.34 -34.60
CA GLU A 29 -40.47 -32.13 -33.79
C GLU A 29 -40.88 -32.41 -32.31
N ASN A 30 -40.52 -31.45 -31.45
CA ASN A 30 -41.25 -30.91 -30.28
C ASN A 30 -41.51 -31.69 -28.95
N HIS A 31 -41.03 -31.04 -27.88
CA HIS A 31 -41.64 -30.84 -26.55
C HIS A 31 -41.64 -31.98 -25.50
N GLY A 32 -41.08 -31.67 -24.33
CA GLY A 32 -41.21 -32.44 -23.08
C GLY A 32 -40.26 -31.91 -21.99
N GLN A 33 -40.77 -31.64 -20.79
CA GLN A 33 -40.03 -31.04 -19.67
C GLN A 33 -39.43 -32.09 -18.70
N ASP A 34 -38.50 -31.60 -17.86
CA ASP A 34 -38.21 -32.00 -16.47
C ASP A 34 -37.35 -33.25 -16.12
N GLU A 35 -36.37 -32.94 -15.25
CA GLU A 35 -35.81 -33.70 -14.10
C GLU A 35 -34.94 -35.00 -14.22
N LEU A 36 -33.78 -34.88 -13.54
CA LEU A 36 -33.11 -35.83 -12.61
C LEU A 36 -32.52 -37.20 -13.05
N GLY A 37 -31.23 -37.38 -12.73
CA GLY A 37 -30.51 -38.67 -12.58
C GLY A 37 -30.23 -39.43 -13.89
N ASP A 38 -29.39 -40.47 -13.93
CA ASP A 38 -28.25 -40.94 -13.12
C ASP A 38 -27.41 -41.85 -14.08
N SER A 39 -26.23 -42.35 -13.69
CA SER A 39 -25.45 -43.25 -14.56
C SER A 39 -24.86 -44.49 -13.86
N SER A 40 -25.55 -45.62 -13.99
CA SER A 40 -24.99 -46.98 -14.01
C SER A 40 -24.47 -47.29 -15.44
N GLU A 41 -23.70 -48.34 -15.75
CA GLU A 41 -23.67 -49.73 -15.23
C GLU A 41 -22.26 -50.35 -15.34
N TYR A 42 -22.04 -51.49 -14.67
CA TYR A 42 -21.74 -52.74 -15.40
C TYR A 42 -22.02 -53.99 -14.53
N SER A 43 -23.16 -54.62 -14.86
CA SER A 43 -23.51 -56.06 -14.84
C SER A 43 -23.16 -57.00 -13.66
N ASP A 44 -24.22 -57.64 -13.17
CA ASP A 44 -24.27 -58.86 -12.34
C ASP A 44 -23.85 -60.16 -13.05
N THR A 45 -23.72 -61.22 -12.26
CA THR A 45 -24.29 -62.55 -12.57
C THR A 45 -24.89 -63.14 -11.28
N ASP A 46 -26.08 -63.71 -11.40
CA ASP A 46 -26.91 -64.22 -10.32
C ASP A 46 -26.37 -65.50 -9.64
N ASP A 47 -26.86 -65.76 -8.42
CA ASP A 47 -27.33 -67.08 -7.98
C ASP A 47 -28.34 -66.87 -6.82
N ASP A 48 -29.50 -67.52 -6.90
CA ASP A 48 -30.59 -67.46 -5.92
C ASP A 48 -30.24 -68.20 -4.61
N GLU A 49 -30.78 -67.77 -3.46
CA GLU A 49 -31.56 -68.62 -2.52
C GLU A 49 -32.04 -67.84 -1.27
N ASP A 50 -33.36 -67.74 -1.16
CA ASP A 50 -34.23 -67.77 0.03
C ASP A 50 -34.13 -66.79 1.22
N GLU A 51 -35.32 -66.37 1.64
CA GLU A 51 -35.61 -65.57 2.83
C GLU A 51 -35.50 -66.40 4.13
N GLU A 52 -34.73 -65.92 5.12
CA GLU A 52 -35.04 -66.18 6.54
C GLU A 52 -34.92 -64.91 7.39
N GLU A 53 -36.01 -64.52 8.04
CA GLU A 53 -36.05 -63.46 9.06
C GLU A 53 -35.26 -63.86 10.33
N VAL A 54 -33.97 -63.53 10.41
CA VAL A 54 -33.15 -63.83 11.61
C VAL A 54 -32.52 -62.59 12.25
N HIS A 55 -33.22 -62.11 13.29
CA HIS A 55 -32.73 -61.35 14.45
C HIS A 55 -31.95 -60.04 14.25
N GLY A 56 -32.58 -58.94 14.70
CA GLY A 56 -31.92 -57.68 15.10
C GLY A 56 -30.99 -57.77 16.33
N ASP A 57 -30.53 -58.97 16.69
CA ASP A 57 -29.60 -59.25 17.80
C ASP A 57 -28.16 -59.48 17.30
N SER A 58 -27.97 -59.79 16.02
CA SER A 58 -26.65 -59.96 15.38
C SER A 58 -25.81 -58.68 15.44
N ASN A 59 -26.41 -57.52 15.13
CA ASN A 59 -25.74 -56.22 15.12
C ASN A 59 -25.41 -55.74 16.56
N GLN A 60 -26.23 -56.11 17.56
CA GLN A 60 -25.93 -55.86 18.98
C GLN A 60 -24.78 -56.75 19.48
N ASN A 61 -24.76 -58.03 19.11
CA ASN A 61 -23.67 -58.93 19.48
C ASN A 61 -22.35 -58.56 18.79
N LEU A 62 -22.39 -58.04 17.56
CA LEU A 62 -21.20 -57.49 16.89
C LEU A 62 -20.67 -56.23 17.61
N ALA A 63 -21.56 -55.31 18.02
CA ALA A 63 -21.20 -54.13 18.81
C ALA A 63 -20.58 -54.52 20.17
N ARG A 64 -21.21 -55.44 20.91
CA ARG A 64 -20.65 -55.98 22.18
C ARG A 64 -19.28 -56.65 21.98
N THR A 65 -19.08 -57.32 20.84
CA THR A 65 -17.79 -57.93 20.48
C THR A 65 -16.72 -56.87 20.26
N TYR A 66 -17.02 -55.76 19.57
CA TYR A 66 -16.09 -54.64 19.41
C TYR A 66 -15.82 -53.90 20.73
N GLU A 67 -16.80 -53.78 21.63
CA GLU A 67 -16.61 -53.22 22.98
C GLU A 67 -15.70 -54.10 23.85
N GLN A 68 -15.85 -55.43 23.79
CA GLN A 68 -14.98 -56.36 24.49
C GLN A 68 -13.55 -56.34 23.92
N GLN A 69 -13.40 -56.30 22.59
CA GLN A 69 -12.09 -56.11 21.93
C GLN A 69 -11.44 -54.77 22.30
N ALA A 70 -12.23 -53.69 22.40
CA ALA A 70 -11.74 -52.39 22.85
C ALA A 70 -11.25 -52.44 24.31
N LYS A 71 -11.98 -53.13 25.20
CA LYS A 71 -11.58 -53.34 26.59
C LYS A 71 -10.25 -54.10 26.68
N GLU A 72 -10.09 -55.20 25.94
CA GLU A 72 -8.85 -55.97 25.87
C GLU A 72 -7.68 -55.13 25.33
N PHE A 73 -7.91 -54.34 24.27
CA PHE A 73 -6.88 -53.45 23.71
C PHE A 73 -6.46 -52.35 24.70
N LYS A 74 -7.40 -51.82 25.49
CA LYS A 74 -7.14 -50.84 26.55
C LYS A 74 -6.31 -51.44 27.70
N ASP A 75 -6.62 -52.66 28.12
CA ASP A 75 -5.89 -53.34 29.19
C ASP A 75 -4.46 -53.69 28.71
N GLN A 76 -4.30 -54.14 27.46
CA GLN A 76 -2.99 -54.33 26.82
C GLN A 76 -2.19 -53.03 26.71
N ALA A 77 -2.79 -51.93 26.24
CA ALA A 77 -2.11 -50.64 26.14
C ALA A 77 -1.68 -50.09 27.51
N THR A 78 -2.46 -50.36 28.56
CA THR A 78 -2.11 -50.02 29.95
C THR A 78 -0.94 -50.88 30.44
N HIS A 79 -0.92 -52.17 30.12
CA HIS A 79 0.23 -53.05 30.40
C HIS A 79 1.51 -52.57 29.69
N ILE A 80 1.41 -52.19 28.42
CA ILE A 80 2.56 -51.72 27.61
C ILE A 80 3.13 -50.42 28.17
N LYS A 81 2.29 -49.48 28.61
CA LYS A 81 2.74 -48.26 29.29
C LYS A 81 3.52 -48.58 30.57
N ALA A 82 2.98 -49.45 31.42
CA ALA A 82 3.67 -49.89 32.64
C ALA A 82 4.98 -50.66 32.38
N GLN A 83 5.07 -51.41 31.27
CA GLN A 83 6.33 -52.05 30.83
C GLN A 83 7.32 -51.03 30.28
N LEU A 84 6.85 -50.06 29.48
CA LEU A 84 7.67 -48.96 28.96
C LEU A 84 8.28 -48.16 30.11
N ASP A 85 7.47 -47.77 31.10
CA ASP A 85 7.95 -47.03 32.29
C ASP A 85 9.10 -47.78 32.99
N ARG A 86 8.94 -49.09 33.25
CA ARG A 86 9.96 -49.94 33.88
C ARG A 86 11.23 -50.06 33.03
N GLN A 87 11.09 -50.20 31.71
CA GLN A 87 12.24 -50.30 30.81
C GLN A 87 12.97 -48.95 30.70
N MET A 88 12.26 -47.83 30.70
CA MET A 88 12.86 -46.50 30.71
C MET A 88 13.65 -46.21 31.99
N ASP A 89 13.18 -46.67 33.15
CA ASP A 89 13.94 -46.60 34.40
C ASP A 89 15.23 -47.45 34.38
N ASN A 90 15.19 -48.63 33.74
CA ASN A 90 16.38 -49.46 33.50
C ASN A 90 17.35 -48.81 32.50
N PHE A 91 16.86 -48.17 31.44
CA PHE A 91 17.71 -47.51 30.44
C PHE A 91 18.33 -46.20 30.93
N ALA A 92 17.69 -45.50 31.88
CA ALA A 92 18.23 -44.29 32.50
C ALA A 92 19.34 -44.58 33.54
N SER A 93 19.48 -45.83 33.99
CA SER A 93 20.41 -46.23 35.05
C SER A 93 21.64 -47.00 34.55
N GLN A 94 21.81 -47.17 33.23
CA GLN A 94 22.91 -47.91 32.60
C GLN A 94 23.75 -47.00 31.67
N CYS A 95 25.06 -47.29 31.57
CA CYS A 95 25.96 -46.57 30.66
C CYS A 95 25.63 -46.85 29.17
N PRO A 96 26.04 -45.96 28.25
CA PRO A 96 25.66 -46.04 26.83
C PRO A 96 26.51 -47.06 26.05
N ASP A 97 26.31 -48.34 26.33
CA ASP A 97 26.94 -49.48 25.62
C ASP A 97 26.01 -50.14 24.59
N ASN A 98 26.59 -50.95 23.68
CA ASN A 98 25.87 -51.63 22.58
C ASN A 98 24.68 -52.50 23.06
N ASP A 99 24.74 -53.10 24.25
CA ASP A 99 23.65 -53.93 24.81
C ASP A 99 22.31 -53.17 24.91
N ASN A 100 22.36 -51.85 25.07
CA ASN A 100 21.19 -50.99 25.16
C ASN A 100 20.43 -50.96 23.82
N ALA A 101 21.12 -51.03 22.67
CA ALA A 101 20.50 -51.08 21.35
C ALA A 101 19.73 -52.38 21.12
N ASP A 102 20.28 -53.52 21.54
CA ASP A 102 19.62 -54.83 21.41
C ASP A 102 18.50 -55.05 22.42
N ALA A 103 18.58 -54.46 23.61
CA ALA A 103 17.44 -54.37 24.53
C ALA A 103 16.26 -53.59 23.91
N ARG A 104 16.52 -52.42 23.33
CA ARG A 104 15.51 -51.61 22.60
C ARG A 104 14.91 -52.35 21.40
N ASN A 105 15.74 -53.05 20.62
CA ASN A 105 15.27 -53.88 19.50
C ASN A 105 14.37 -55.03 19.96
N ARG A 106 14.71 -55.72 21.06
CA ARG A 106 13.90 -56.81 21.63
C ARG A 106 12.55 -56.29 22.14
N PHE A 107 12.54 -55.20 22.92
CA PHE A 107 11.32 -54.56 23.40
C PHE A 107 10.40 -54.17 22.24
N TYR A 108 10.95 -53.52 21.20
CA TYR A 108 10.15 -53.12 20.04
C TYR A 108 9.52 -54.32 19.33
N ARG A 109 10.29 -55.38 19.02
CA ARG A 109 9.76 -56.59 18.36
C ARG A 109 8.66 -57.27 19.18
N GLN A 110 8.80 -57.31 20.51
CA GLN A 110 7.84 -57.91 21.42
C GLN A 110 6.48 -57.20 21.41
N PHE A 111 6.47 -55.86 21.38
CA PHE A 111 5.25 -55.06 21.55
C PHE A 111 4.74 -54.37 20.27
N ARG A 112 5.47 -54.46 19.14
CA ARG A 112 5.15 -53.85 17.82
C ARG A 112 3.67 -54.01 17.43
N HIS A 113 3.14 -55.22 17.45
CA HIS A 113 1.76 -55.52 17.03
C HIS A 113 0.69 -54.82 17.88
N HIS A 114 1.00 -54.52 19.14
CA HIS A 114 0.08 -53.84 20.06
C HIS A 114 0.30 -52.30 20.10
N MET A 115 1.39 -51.80 19.53
CA MET A 115 1.62 -50.37 19.31
C MET A 115 1.12 -49.89 17.93
N ALA A 116 0.73 -50.81 17.05
CA ALA A 116 0.12 -50.51 15.76
C ALA A 116 -1.33 -49.97 15.93
N PRO A 117 -1.83 -49.15 14.98
CA PRO A 117 -3.21 -48.66 15.03
C PRO A 117 -4.22 -49.83 14.95
N PRO A 118 -5.22 -49.91 15.86
CA PRO A 118 -6.25 -50.95 15.83
C PRO A 118 -7.26 -50.73 14.69
N LYS A 119 -8.05 -51.77 14.39
CA LYS A 119 -9.09 -51.72 13.35
C LYS A 119 -10.09 -50.61 13.62
N ALA A 120 -10.56 -49.95 12.55
CA ALA A 120 -11.44 -48.77 12.63
C ALA A 120 -12.76 -49.00 13.39
N GLN A 121 -13.29 -50.23 13.42
CA GLN A 121 -14.46 -50.56 14.25
C GLN A 121 -14.16 -50.44 15.76
N ILE A 122 -12.98 -50.86 16.20
CA ILE A 122 -12.56 -50.88 17.61
C ILE A 122 -12.23 -49.45 18.10
N VAL A 123 -11.63 -48.62 17.24
CA VAL A 123 -11.28 -47.21 17.54
C VAL A 123 -12.50 -46.42 18.03
N LYS A 124 -13.72 -46.70 17.52
CA LYS A 124 -14.96 -46.01 17.92
C LYS A 124 -15.30 -46.16 19.41
N HIS A 125 -14.84 -47.24 20.06
CA HIS A 125 -15.11 -47.53 21.47
C HIS A 125 -13.91 -47.21 22.38
N LEU A 126 -12.87 -46.56 21.84
CA LEU A 126 -11.60 -46.26 22.54
C LEU A 126 -11.29 -44.76 22.55
N SER A 127 -10.85 -44.24 23.69
CA SER A 127 -10.28 -42.87 23.75
C SER A 127 -8.81 -42.90 23.31
N VAL A 128 -8.38 -41.99 22.43
CA VAL A 128 -7.01 -41.99 21.85
C VAL A 128 -5.90 -42.08 22.89
N TRP A 129 -6.01 -41.37 24.02
CA TRP A 129 -5.02 -41.43 25.12
C TRP A 129 -4.90 -42.82 25.78
N GLN A 130 -5.89 -43.70 25.63
CA GLN A 130 -5.86 -45.05 26.22
C GLN A 130 -4.94 -45.98 25.43
N TRP A 131 -4.86 -45.84 24.11
CA TRP A 131 -4.20 -46.81 23.23
C TRP A 131 -3.04 -46.24 22.40
N ASN A 132 -3.10 -44.99 21.96
CA ASN A 132 -2.03 -44.38 21.18
C ASN A 132 -0.82 -44.08 22.10
N ILE A 133 0.25 -44.84 21.93
CA ILE A 133 1.46 -44.74 22.76
C ILE A 133 2.26 -43.45 22.48
N LEU A 134 2.20 -42.91 21.26
CA LEU A 134 2.84 -41.63 20.95
C LEU A 134 2.13 -40.46 21.66
N TYR A 135 0.79 -40.50 21.78
CA TYR A 135 0.04 -39.52 22.57
C TYR A 135 0.45 -39.54 24.05
N TYR A 136 0.74 -40.73 24.60
CA TYR A 136 1.22 -40.90 25.98
C TYR A 136 2.63 -40.33 26.17
N ILE A 137 3.57 -40.59 25.25
CA ILE A 137 4.94 -40.04 25.30
C ILE A 137 4.95 -38.52 25.06
N ALA A 138 3.98 -37.98 24.32
CA ALA A 138 3.82 -36.54 24.10
C ALA A 138 3.18 -35.78 25.29
N ASP A 139 2.69 -36.46 26.33
CA ASP A 139 2.10 -35.81 27.51
C ASP A 139 3.18 -35.38 28.53
N GLU A 140 3.07 -34.15 29.05
CA GLU A 140 4.17 -33.36 29.65
C GLU A 140 4.77 -33.92 30.97
N LYS A 141 4.34 -35.11 31.44
CA LYS A 141 4.68 -35.64 32.78
C LYS A 141 5.90 -36.55 32.83
N GLN A 142 6.62 -36.76 31.73
CA GLN A 142 7.74 -37.72 31.63
C GLN A 142 9.01 -37.17 30.95
N SER A 143 9.18 -35.84 30.83
CA SER A 143 10.21 -35.21 29.98
C SER A 143 11.69 -35.53 30.29
N ASP A 144 11.99 -36.15 31.43
CA ASP A 144 13.37 -36.52 31.84
C ASP A 144 13.78 -37.93 31.35
N ARG A 145 12.94 -38.64 30.56
CA ARG A 145 13.20 -40.01 30.08
C ARG A 145 13.43 -40.06 28.55
N PRO A 146 14.55 -40.61 28.04
CA PRO A 146 14.93 -40.53 26.62
C PRO A 146 14.18 -41.54 25.71
N CYS A 147 12.92 -41.25 25.40
CA CYS A 147 12.05 -42.08 24.54
C CYS A 147 12.28 -41.90 23.02
N ASP A 148 13.20 -41.02 22.61
CA ASP A 148 13.44 -40.56 21.23
C ASP A 148 13.53 -41.71 20.21
N TRP A 149 14.23 -42.79 20.56
CA TRP A 149 14.42 -43.95 19.68
C TRP A 149 13.10 -44.68 19.35
N LEU A 150 12.14 -44.69 20.28
CA LEU A 150 10.84 -45.34 20.10
C LEU A 150 9.90 -44.42 19.31
N VAL A 151 9.91 -43.12 19.63
CA VAL A 151 9.17 -42.09 18.89
C VAL A 151 9.58 -42.10 17.42
N GLY A 152 10.88 -42.06 17.12
CA GLY A 152 11.39 -42.10 15.75
C GLY A 152 10.98 -43.38 14.99
N ARG A 153 11.04 -44.55 15.64
CA ARG A 153 10.70 -45.82 15.00
C ARG A 153 9.21 -45.93 14.70
N LEU A 154 8.34 -45.54 15.64
CA LEU A 154 6.89 -45.52 15.45
C LEU A 154 6.44 -44.45 14.45
N ALA A 155 7.06 -43.26 14.44
CA ALA A 155 6.77 -42.21 13.45
C ALA A 155 7.10 -42.65 12.01
N LYS A 156 8.17 -43.43 11.83
CA LYS A 156 8.53 -44.00 10.53
C LYS A 156 7.57 -45.12 10.08
N GLU A 157 7.21 -46.01 10.99
CA GLU A 157 6.48 -47.24 10.67
C GLU A 157 4.95 -47.09 10.67
N PHE A 158 4.41 -46.28 11.57
CA PHE A 158 2.98 -46.01 11.70
C PHE A 158 2.67 -44.50 11.71
N PRO A 159 2.89 -43.76 10.60
CA PRO A 159 2.66 -42.32 10.53
C PRO A 159 1.25 -41.86 10.94
N SER A 160 0.22 -42.71 10.76
CA SER A 160 -1.16 -42.42 11.13
C SER A 160 -1.34 -42.09 12.62
N LEU A 161 -0.53 -42.71 13.50
CA LEU A 161 -0.55 -42.46 14.94
C LEU A 161 -0.28 -40.99 15.30
N LEU A 162 0.42 -40.25 14.44
CA LEU A 162 0.69 -38.83 14.67
C LEU A 162 -0.51 -37.93 14.31
N ASN A 163 -1.45 -38.42 13.49
CA ASN A 163 -2.59 -37.65 12.96
C ASN A 163 -3.89 -37.80 13.78
N GLU A 164 -3.89 -38.68 14.78
CA GLU A 164 -5.11 -38.99 15.53
C GLU A 164 -5.53 -37.84 16.46
N ARG A 165 -6.82 -37.49 16.38
CA ARG A 165 -7.44 -36.38 17.12
C ARG A 165 -8.09 -36.87 18.41
N MET A 166 -8.09 -36.02 19.43
CA MET A 166 -8.76 -36.32 20.70
C MET A 166 -10.29 -36.43 20.52
N PRO A 167 -10.99 -37.33 21.25
CA PRO A 167 -12.46 -37.48 21.21
C PRO A 167 -13.26 -36.19 21.35
N ASN A 168 -12.72 -35.19 22.04
CA ASN A 168 -13.37 -33.89 22.30
C ASN A 168 -13.11 -32.86 21.16
N GLY A 169 -12.74 -33.32 19.96
CA GLY A 169 -12.33 -32.46 18.84
C GLY A 169 -10.92 -31.85 18.97
N GLY A 170 -10.06 -32.44 19.79
CA GLY A 170 -8.79 -31.84 20.22
C GLY A 170 -7.55 -32.26 19.41
N LEU A 171 -6.45 -31.55 19.73
CA LEU A 171 -5.10 -31.59 19.14
C LEU A 171 -4.63 -32.99 18.70
N THR A 172 -3.99 -33.07 17.54
CA THR A 172 -3.22 -34.26 17.12
C THR A 172 -1.96 -34.45 17.97
N VAL A 173 -1.34 -35.63 17.93
CA VAL A 173 -0.15 -35.95 18.74
C VAL A 173 0.99 -34.95 18.49
N LEU A 174 1.32 -34.69 17.22
CA LEU A 174 2.38 -33.74 16.87
C LEU A 174 2.01 -32.31 17.26
N LEU A 175 0.75 -31.91 17.05
CA LEU A 175 0.25 -30.57 17.39
C LEU A 175 0.29 -30.33 18.91
N LYS A 176 -0.02 -31.35 19.72
CA LYS A 176 0.15 -31.33 21.17
C LYS A 176 1.63 -31.22 21.57
N ALA A 177 2.50 -32.06 21.02
CA ALA A 177 3.93 -32.02 21.35
C ALA A 177 4.55 -30.64 21.06
N VAL A 178 4.15 -29.98 19.97
CA VAL A 178 4.58 -28.60 19.64
C VAL A 178 4.00 -27.57 20.62
N LYS A 179 2.72 -27.71 21.00
CA LYS A 179 2.05 -26.80 21.94
C LYS A 179 2.63 -26.85 23.36
N GLU A 180 3.01 -28.04 23.84
CA GLU A 180 3.64 -28.26 25.15
C GLU A 180 5.19 -28.23 25.08
N HIS A 181 5.77 -27.67 24.00
CA HIS A 181 7.22 -27.49 23.83
C HIS A 181 8.09 -28.76 24.02
N ASN A 182 7.59 -29.95 23.69
CA ASN A 182 8.32 -31.22 23.83
C ASN A 182 9.36 -31.41 22.70
N PHE A 183 10.48 -30.69 22.80
CA PHE A 183 11.52 -30.64 21.77
C PHE A 183 12.14 -32.00 21.43
N ALA A 184 12.32 -32.88 22.43
CA ALA A 184 12.89 -34.22 22.23
C ALA A 184 11.96 -35.08 21.34
N PHE A 185 10.66 -35.09 21.63
CA PHE A 185 9.66 -35.77 20.79
C PHE A 185 9.65 -35.23 19.36
N ILE A 186 9.63 -33.90 19.19
CA ILE A 186 9.56 -33.27 17.86
C ILE A 186 10.81 -33.59 17.05
N LYS A 187 12.00 -33.50 17.66
CA LYS A 187 13.27 -33.85 17.04
C LYS A 187 13.29 -35.33 16.64
N ALA A 188 12.84 -36.24 17.51
CA ALA A 188 12.75 -37.67 17.21
C ALA A 188 11.80 -37.99 16.04
N VAL A 189 10.68 -37.25 15.90
CA VAL A 189 9.80 -37.37 14.72
C VAL A 189 10.50 -36.86 13.46
N LEU A 190 11.23 -35.74 13.52
CA LEU A 190 11.95 -35.18 12.37
C LEU A 190 13.17 -36.02 11.95
N ASP A 191 13.85 -36.66 12.90
CA ASP A 191 15.01 -37.54 12.67
C ASP A 191 14.60 -38.98 12.27
N SER A 192 13.30 -39.30 12.27
CA SER A 192 12.77 -40.65 12.02
C SER A 192 12.98 -41.20 10.60
N GLY A 193 13.11 -40.32 9.61
CA GLY A 193 13.00 -40.69 8.19
C GLY A 193 11.56 -41.03 7.75
N ILE A 194 10.55 -40.46 8.41
CA ILE A 194 9.16 -40.42 7.94
C ILE A 194 9.07 -39.79 6.54
N SER A 195 8.19 -40.31 5.68
CA SER A 195 7.96 -39.70 4.36
C SER A 195 7.43 -38.27 4.48
N THR A 196 8.02 -37.34 3.71
CA THR A 196 7.56 -35.95 3.60
C THR A 196 6.06 -35.85 3.27
N THR A 197 5.53 -36.75 2.42
CA THR A 197 4.10 -36.76 2.06
C THR A 197 3.17 -37.06 3.24
N ASN A 198 3.62 -37.87 4.20
CA ASN A 198 2.87 -38.17 5.42
C ASN A 198 3.02 -37.04 6.44
N LEU A 199 4.23 -36.50 6.61
CA LEU A 199 4.48 -35.41 7.54
C LEU A 199 3.74 -34.13 7.14
N VAL A 200 3.66 -33.80 5.84
CA VAL A 200 2.81 -32.71 5.30
C VAL A 200 1.36 -32.87 5.76
N LYS A 201 0.75 -34.05 5.59
CA LYS A 201 -0.64 -34.30 6.01
C LYS A 201 -0.86 -34.06 7.51
N ILE A 202 0.10 -34.48 8.34
CA ILE A 202 0.05 -34.30 9.80
C ILE A 202 0.20 -32.82 10.21
N VAL A 203 1.04 -32.08 9.49
CA VAL A 203 1.38 -30.67 9.75
C VAL A 203 0.26 -29.70 9.32
N VAL A 204 -0.57 -30.08 8.36
CA VAL A 204 -1.76 -29.34 7.89
C VAL A 204 -2.87 -29.24 8.95
N GLU A 205 -2.97 -30.25 9.83
CA GLU A 205 -4.06 -30.39 10.82
C GLU A 205 -4.22 -29.17 11.74
N ARG A 206 -5.46 -28.90 12.12
CA ARG A 206 -5.86 -27.72 12.91
C ARG A 206 -6.64 -28.10 14.15
N ASP A 207 -6.45 -27.32 15.21
CA ASP A 207 -7.22 -27.40 16.45
C ASP A 207 -8.52 -26.59 16.44
N VAL A 208 -9.17 -26.52 17.60
CA VAL A 208 -10.41 -25.74 17.84
C VAL A 208 -10.26 -24.24 17.61
N ASP A 209 -9.04 -23.69 17.76
CA ASP A 209 -8.71 -22.29 17.46
C ASP A 209 -8.35 -22.06 15.98
N LYS A 210 -8.44 -23.12 15.16
CA LYS A 210 -7.99 -23.24 13.76
C LYS A 210 -6.46 -23.13 13.59
N LYS A 211 -5.69 -23.32 14.66
CA LYS A 211 -4.22 -23.26 14.64
C LYS A 211 -3.62 -24.60 14.27
N ASN A 212 -2.63 -24.56 13.39
CA ASN A 212 -1.76 -25.70 13.06
C ASN A 212 -0.44 -25.65 13.87
N CYS A 213 0.45 -26.62 13.64
CA CYS A 213 1.69 -26.70 14.42
C CYS A 213 2.60 -25.49 14.22
N ILE A 214 2.61 -24.88 13.03
CA ILE A 214 3.48 -23.73 12.74
C ILE A 214 3.03 -22.49 13.53
N HIS A 215 1.72 -22.28 13.74
CA HIS A 215 1.21 -21.21 14.63
C HIS A 215 1.76 -21.32 16.07
N TYR A 216 2.03 -22.54 16.54
CA TYR A 216 2.60 -22.78 17.87
C TYR A 216 4.13 -22.75 17.84
N ALA A 217 4.78 -23.27 16.80
CA ALA A 217 6.23 -23.23 16.62
C ALA A 217 6.80 -21.80 16.45
N VAL A 218 5.99 -20.84 16.01
CA VAL A 218 6.34 -19.40 15.97
C VAL A 218 5.95 -18.63 17.24
N SER A 219 5.39 -19.29 18.26
CA SER A 219 5.10 -18.66 19.56
C SER A 219 6.37 -18.47 20.42
N ASP A 220 6.28 -17.88 21.61
CA ASP A 220 7.47 -17.57 22.42
C ASP A 220 8.02 -18.80 23.14
N GLY A 221 9.35 -18.91 23.20
CA GLY A 221 10.04 -19.99 23.90
C GLY A 221 10.22 -21.28 23.08
N PHE A 222 9.79 -21.30 21.81
CA PHE A 222 10.07 -22.41 20.89
C PHE A 222 11.41 -22.22 20.16
N ASP A 223 12.14 -23.31 19.91
CA ASP A 223 13.44 -23.33 19.24
C ASP A 223 13.34 -22.98 17.73
N PRO A 224 13.96 -21.89 17.26
CA PRO A 224 13.94 -21.49 15.85
C PRO A 224 14.45 -22.55 14.88
N GLU A 225 15.45 -23.35 15.27
CA GLU A 225 16.04 -24.39 14.40
C GLU A 225 15.01 -25.51 14.16
N ILE A 226 14.33 -25.96 15.21
CA ILE A 226 13.26 -26.95 15.10
C ILE A 226 12.09 -26.41 14.25
N THR A 227 11.78 -25.11 14.36
CA THR A 227 10.78 -24.47 13.49
C THR A 227 11.22 -24.47 12.02
N ILE A 228 12.48 -24.11 11.72
CA ILE A 228 13.01 -24.13 10.34
C ILE A 228 12.94 -25.55 9.75
N ARG A 229 13.28 -26.58 10.54
CA ARG A 229 13.12 -27.99 10.12
C ARG A 229 11.66 -28.37 9.88
N LEU A 230 10.71 -27.92 10.70
CA LEU A 230 9.27 -28.14 10.44
C LEU A 230 8.81 -27.48 9.12
N LEU A 231 9.30 -26.28 8.78
CA LEU A 231 8.95 -25.56 7.55
C LEU A 231 9.39 -26.27 6.26
N GLN A 232 10.43 -27.11 6.31
CA GLN A 232 10.85 -27.94 5.18
C GLN A 232 9.74 -28.93 4.76
N HIS A 233 8.83 -29.26 5.68
CA HIS A 233 7.72 -30.20 5.49
C HIS A 233 6.33 -29.52 5.48
N THR A 234 6.25 -28.19 5.32
CA THR A 234 4.96 -27.46 5.16
C THR A 234 4.67 -27.11 3.71
N THR A 235 3.38 -27.05 3.34
CA THR A 235 2.87 -26.48 2.07
C THR A 235 2.51 -25.01 2.21
N GLY A 236 2.33 -24.29 1.09
CA GLY A 236 1.83 -22.91 1.10
C GLY A 236 0.42 -22.79 1.68
N GLU A 237 -0.45 -23.78 1.44
CA GLU A 237 -1.78 -23.88 2.08
C GLU A 237 -1.68 -23.92 3.61
N THR A 238 -0.76 -24.73 4.16
CA THR A 238 -0.50 -24.79 5.61
C THR A 238 -0.11 -23.43 6.17
N LEU A 239 0.71 -22.67 5.44
CA LEU A 239 1.19 -21.35 5.86
C LEU A 239 0.16 -20.23 5.60
N GLY A 240 -0.85 -20.49 4.76
CA GLY A 240 -2.03 -19.66 4.56
C GLY A 240 -3.18 -19.90 5.54
N HIS A 241 -3.14 -20.98 6.35
CA HIS A 241 -4.17 -21.22 7.36
C HIS A 241 -4.28 -20.03 8.33
N GLN A 242 -5.50 -19.51 8.48
CA GLN A 242 -5.84 -18.46 9.44
C GLN A 242 -6.50 -19.04 10.70
N ASP A 243 -6.10 -18.54 11.87
CA ASP A 243 -6.76 -18.82 13.14
C ASP A 243 -8.14 -18.12 13.25
N ASN A 244 -8.86 -18.32 14.36
CA ASN A 244 -10.16 -17.67 14.61
C ASN A 244 -10.14 -16.12 14.57
N LYS A 245 -8.97 -15.47 14.64
CA LYS A 245 -8.76 -14.01 14.52
C LYS A 245 -8.36 -13.57 13.10
N GLY A 246 -8.20 -14.50 12.16
CA GLY A 246 -7.68 -14.21 10.82
C GLY A 246 -6.15 -14.13 10.73
N LEU A 247 -5.41 -14.55 11.76
CA LEU A 247 -3.95 -14.47 11.77
C LEU A 247 -3.33 -15.77 11.26
N THR A 248 -2.37 -15.66 10.34
CA THR A 248 -1.55 -16.79 9.83
C THR A 248 -0.30 -16.98 10.70
N PRO A 249 0.51 -18.05 10.53
CA PRO A 249 1.76 -18.21 11.27
C PRO A 249 2.73 -17.04 11.06
N LEU A 250 2.78 -16.47 9.85
CA LEU A 250 3.65 -15.32 9.57
C LEU A 250 3.23 -14.08 10.37
N HIS A 251 1.92 -13.84 10.55
CA HIS A 251 1.43 -12.72 11.39
C HIS A 251 1.95 -12.84 12.83
N TYR A 252 1.88 -14.04 13.42
CA TYR A 252 2.42 -14.29 14.76
C TYR A 252 3.95 -14.15 14.82
N ALA A 253 4.66 -14.69 13.83
CA ALA A 253 6.13 -14.67 13.79
C ALA A 253 6.72 -13.26 13.72
N VAL A 254 5.99 -12.29 13.15
CA VAL A 254 6.43 -10.89 13.01
C VAL A 254 5.91 -9.96 14.11
N GLU A 255 5.22 -10.45 15.14
CA GLU A 255 4.81 -9.60 16.28
C GLU A 255 6.04 -8.98 16.97
N TYR A 256 6.02 -7.67 17.23
CA TYR A 256 7.17 -6.93 17.77
C TYR A 256 7.69 -7.48 19.11
N GLU A 257 6.82 -8.06 19.97
CA GLU A 257 7.26 -8.71 21.22
C GLU A 257 8.18 -9.94 20.97
N ARG A 258 8.20 -10.48 19.75
CA ARG A 258 8.93 -11.69 19.34
C ARG A 258 10.18 -11.43 18.50
N CYS A 259 10.47 -10.17 18.13
CA CYS A 259 11.64 -9.81 17.32
C CYS A 259 12.93 -9.96 18.12
N LEU A 260 13.47 -11.18 18.15
CA LEU A 260 14.73 -11.55 18.81
C LEU A 260 15.77 -11.98 17.75
N PRO A 261 17.08 -11.73 17.95
CA PRO A 261 18.10 -12.03 16.95
C PRO A 261 18.10 -13.49 16.47
N GLU A 262 17.86 -14.44 17.38
CA GLU A 262 17.83 -15.88 17.11
C GLU A 262 16.64 -16.29 16.21
N ARG A 263 15.63 -15.41 16.06
CA ARG A 263 14.39 -15.67 15.32
C ARG A 263 14.35 -15.02 13.94
N GLU A 264 15.32 -14.17 13.60
CA GLU A 264 15.35 -13.46 12.32
C GLU A 264 15.41 -14.42 11.13
N GLU A 265 16.24 -15.47 11.22
CA GLU A 265 16.38 -16.48 10.17
C GLU A 265 15.10 -17.33 9.98
N MET A 266 14.43 -17.70 11.07
CA MET A 266 13.13 -18.38 11.05
C MET A 266 12.06 -17.53 10.33
N VAL A 267 12.04 -16.21 10.53
CA VAL A 267 11.12 -15.31 9.81
C VAL A 267 11.46 -15.22 8.32
N LYS A 268 12.76 -15.12 7.96
CA LYS A 268 13.18 -15.14 6.55
C LYS A 268 12.87 -16.48 5.88
N ALA A 269 12.99 -17.59 6.59
CA ALA A 269 12.61 -18.92 6.10
C ALA A 269 11.10 -19.03 5.85
N LEU A 270 10.24 -18.46 6.72
CA LEU A 270 8.79 -18.37 6.49
C LEU A 270 8.46 -17.61 5.20
N ILE A 271 9.04 -16.41 5.04
CA ILE A 271 8.82 -15.53 3.87
C ILE A 271 9.25 -16.26 2.58
N LYS A 272 10.44 -16.87 2.57
CA LYS A 272 10.94 -17.63 1.41
C LYS A 272 10.12 -18.89 1.09
N ARG A 273 9.42 -19.47 2.07
CA ARG A 273 8.67 -20.73 1.90
C ARG A 273 7.25 -20.53 1.37
N SER A 274 6.59 -19.41 1.65
CA SER A 274 5.25 -19.17 1.10
C SER A 274 4.83 -17.70 1.05
N ASP A 275 4.31 -17.33 -0.11
CA ASP A 275 3.67 -16.05 -0.39
C ASP A 275 2.26 -15.90 0.19
N VAL A 276 1.54 -16.99 0.48
CA VAL A 276 0.07 -16.96 0.70
C VAL A 276 -0.33 -16.05 1.87
N ALA A 277 0.52 -15.97 2.91
CA ALA A 277 0.27 -15.11 4.06
C ALA A 277 0.27 -13.60 3.76
N PHE A 278 0.89 -13.16 2.65
CA PHE A 278 0.95 -11.75 2.26
C PHE A 278 -0.33 -11.26 1.56
N ASP A 279 -1.09 -12.16 0.94
CA ASP A 279 -2.38 -11.85 0.28
C ASP A 279 -3.58 -11.90 1.26
N LEU A 280 -3.35 -12.38 2.48
CA LEU A 280 -4.36 -12.54 3.52
C LEU A 280 -4.34 -11.38 4.52
N ARG A 281 -5.53 -10.98 4.97
CA ARG A 281 -5.74 -9.94 5.99
C ARG A 281 -6.33 -10.51 7.27
N SER A 282 -6.00 -9.90 8.41
CA SER A 282 -6.63 -10.22 9.69
C SER A 282 -8.15 -9.99 9.64
N ARG A 283 -8.92 -10.61 10.54
CA ARG A 283 -10.38 -10.42 10.56
C ARG A 283 -10.76 -8.99 10.98
N LYS A 284 -11.97 -8.53 10.59
CA LYS A 284 -12.59 -7.29 11.09
C LYS A 284 -12.54 -7.23 12.63
N PRO A 285 -12.29 -6.05 13.24
CA PRO A 285 -12.33 -4.72 12.62
C PRO A 285 -10.99 -4.17 12.09
N GLU A 286 -9.83 -4.81 12.33
CA GLU A 286 -8.54 -4.18 11.98
C GLU A 286 -8.10 -4.45 10.51
N GLU A 287 -8.50 -5.55 9.86
CA GLU A 287 -8.23 -5.89 8.44
C GLU A 287 -6.78 -5.65 7.93
N LEU A 288 -5.80 -5.86 8.80
CA LEU A 288 -4.39 -5.58 8.57
C LEU A 288 -3.73 -6.65 7.70
N SER A 289 -2.81 -6.21 6.83
CA SER A 289 -1.78 -7.08 6.25
C SER A 289 -0.74 -7.50 7.30
N VAL A 290 0.13 -8.47 6.96
CA VAL A 290 1.29 -8.85 7.78
C VAL A 290 2.18 -7.65 8.14
N TYR A 291 2.46 -6.76 7.18
CA TYR A 291 3.27 -5.55 7.40
C TYR A 291 2.59 -4.57 8.35
N GLN A 292 1.31 -4.28 8.11
CA GLN A 292 0.51 -3.41 8.97
C GLN A 292 0.37 -3.99 10.39
N HIS A 293 0.24 -5.32 10.49
CA HIS A 293 0.20 -6.04 11.76
C HIS A 293 1.50 -5.90 12.55
N HIS A 294 2.66 -6.04 11.90
CA HIS A 294 3.96 -5.76 12.55
C HIS A 294 4.00 -4.33 13.11
N VAL A 295 3.76 -3.31 12.27
CA VAL A 295 3.77 -1.89 12.69
C VAL A 295 2.82 -1.65 13.86
N ARG A 296 1.59 -2.17 13.77
CA ARG A 296 0.57 -2.04 14.82
C ARG A 296 0.95 -2.78 16.11
N SER A 297 1.65 -3.91 16.02
CA SER A 297 2.16 -4.64 17.19
C SER A 297 3.25 -3.83 17.92
N ARG A 298 4.12 -3.13 17.18
CA ARG A 298 5.13 -2.19 17.73
C ARG A 298 4.47 -1.03 18.48
N GLU A 299 3.45 -0.41 17.90
CA GLU A 299 2.67 0.64 18.58
C GLU A 299 1.97 0.14 19.86
N LYS A 300 1.34 -1.04 19.78
CA LYS A 300 0.67 -1.68 20.93
C LYS A 300 1.68 -1.96 22.04
N TYR A 301 2.90 -2.40 21.71
CA TYR A 301 4.00 -2.56 22.67
C TYR A 301 4.44 -1.23 23.29
N GLY A 302 4.64 -0.19 22.48
CA GLY A 302 4.99 1.15 22.95
C GLY A 302 3.98 1.68 23.98
N LYS A 303 2.69 1.65 23.65
CA LYS A 303 1.61 2.06 24.56
C LYS A 303 1.59 1.24 25.85
N LYS A 304 1.78 -0.09 25.77
CA LYS A 304 1.89 -1.01 26.91
C LYS A 304 3.11 -0.72 27.79
N LYS A 305 4.24 -0.29 27.22
CA LYS A 305 5.45 0.14 27.91
C LYS A 305 5.25 1.47 28.63
N GLU A 306 4.64 2.46 27.98
CA GLU A 306 4.32 3.76 28.58
C GLU A 306 3.31 3.66 29.73
N LEU A 307 2.23 2.89 29.55
CA LEU A 307 1.25 2.61 30.61
C LEU A 307 1.92 1.97 31.84
N ARG A 308 2.82 1.00 31.62
CA ARG A 308 3.61 0.37 32.69
C ARG A 308 4.60 1.33 33.34
N ARG A 309 5.06 2.39 32.66
CA ARG A 309 5.89 3.44 33.27
C ARG A 309 5.03 4.33 34.15
N MET A 310 3.92 4.87 33.62
CA MET A 310 2.98 5.70 34.38
C MET A 310 2.41 4.98 35.61
N GLU A 311 2.12 3.68 35.53
CA GLU A 311 1.64 2.90 36.68
C GLU A 311 2.71 2.74 37.77
N ARG A 312 4.00 2.65 37.40
CA ARG A 312 5.12 2.63 38.36
C ARG A 312 5.30 4.00 39.00
N GLU A 313 5.34 5.05 38.19
CA GLU A 313 5.42 6.45 38.68
C GLU A 313 4.25 6.77 39.63
N ARG A 314 3.03 6.30 39.34
CA ARG A 314 1.88 6.43 40.24
C ARG A 314 2.09 5.65 41.55
N LYS A 315 2.54 4.39 41.48
CA LYS A 315 2.81 3.57 42.68
C LYS A 315 3.97 4.12 43.52
N GLU A 316 4.94 4.78 42.92
CA GLU A 316 6.03 5.47 43.62
C GLU A 316 5.55 6.76 44.26
N LYS A 317 4.73 7.58 43.58
CA LYS A 317 4.05 8.75 44.16
C LYS A 317 3.09 8.37 45.30
N GLU A 318 2.36 7.26 45.17
CA GLU A 318 1.49 6.73 46.22
C GLU A 318 2.27 6.20 47.44
N LYS A 319 3.47 5.66 47.23
CA LYS A 319 4.39 5.30 48.33
C LYS A 319 4.93 6.55 49.02
N GLN A 320 5.45 7.53 48.27
CA GLN A 320 5.93 8.79 48.82
C GLN A 320 4.81 9.55 49.57
N SER A 321 3.58 9.51 49.07
CA SER A 321 2.38 10.04 49.74
C SER A 321 2.06 9.34 51.07
N LYS A 322 2.29 8.03 51.17
CA LYS A 322 2.14 7.27 52.41
C LYS A 322 3.27 7.54 53.40
N ASP A 323 4.52 7.57 52.94
CA ASP A 323 5.69 7.91 53.77
C ASP A 323 5.58 9.34 54.36
N TYR A 324 4.98 10.29 53.63
CA TYR A 324 4.68 11.62 54.15
C TYR A 324 3.55 11.64 55.20
N LYS A 325 2.58 10.71 55.13
CA LYS A 325 1.53 10.56 56.15
C LYS A 325 2.01 9.85 57.42
N GLU A 326 2.92 8.88 57.32
CA GLU A 326 3.55 8.26 58.50
C GLU A 326 4.53 9.22 59.20
N LYS A 327 5.17 10.14 58.49
CA LYS A 327 6.04 11.17 59.09
C LYS A 327 5.32 12.35 59.75
N THR A 328 3.99 12.43 59.67
CA THR A 328 3.20 13.54 60.25
C THR A 328 2.29 13.11 61.41
N SER A 329 2.34 11.84 61.84
CA SER A 329 1.52 11.29 62.93
C SER A 329 2.25 11.13 64.28
N ASP A 330 3.48 11.63 64.43
CA ASP A 330 4.24 11.54 65.68
C ASP A 330 4.28 12.89 66.42
N ALA A 331 3.10 13.32 66.88
CA ALA A 331 2.90 14.41 67.83
C ALA A 331 1.89 13.96 68.89
N THR A 332 2.30 13.97 70.16
CA THR A 332 1.68 13.23 71.27
C THR A 332 0.32 13.82 71.69
N PRO A 333 -0.68 13.00 72.10
CA PRO A 333 -2.06 13.47 72.31
C PRO A 333 -2.31 14.09 73.69
N GLY A 334 -3.25 15.05 73.75
CA GLY A 334 -3.61 15.79 74.96
C GLY A 334 -5.12 15.92 75.22
N ARG A 335 -5.69 14.90 75.89
CA ARG A 335 -6.82 14.95 76.86
C ARG A 335 -8.27 15.31 76.42
N HIS A 336 -9.21 14.53 76.98
CA HIS A 336 -10.66 14.79 77.21
C HIS A 336 -11.57 14.97 75.96
N GLU A 337 -12.86 14.58 75.95
CA GLU A 337 -13.63 13.58 76.73
C GLU A 337 -15.01 13.37 76.05
N THR A 338 -15.70 12.23 76.27
CA THR A 338 -17.09 11.92 75.82
C THR A 338 -17.32 11.90 74.29
N GLY A 339 -17.94 10.86 73.70
CA GLY A 339 -19.39 10.59 73.68
C GLY A 339 -20.02 11.19 72.40
N SER A 340 -20.88 10.55 71.61
CA SER A 340 -21.46 9.19 71.63
C SER A 340 -21.98 8.82 70.22
N MET A 341 -22.44 7.58 70.04
CA MET A 341 -23.46 7.13 69.05
C MET A 341 -23.23 7.41 67.54
N SER A 342 -23.08 6.42 66.65
CA SER A 342 -23.97 5.29 66.29
C SER A 342 -24.83 5.54 65.03
N ARG A 343 -24.28 5.09 63.89
CA ARG A 343 -24.90 4.18 62.89
C ARG A 343 -26.16 4.58 62.08
N LYS A 344 -26.21 4.01 60.86
CA LYS A 344 -27.39 3.74 59.98
C LYS A 344 -27.97 4.94 59.20
N ASP A 345 -28.53 4.81 57.99
CA ASP A 345 -28.51 3.68 57.02
C ASP A 345 -28.64 4.17 55.56
N GLU A 346 -27.96 3.46 54.66
CA GLU A 346 -28.27 3.07 53.26
C GLU A 346 -29.06 3.94 52.23
N ALA A 347 -28.54 3.86 50.97
CA ALA A 347 -29.29 3.80 49.69
C ALA A 347 -30.08 5.05 49.19
N LYS A 348 -30.27 5.32 47.89
CA LYS A 348 -29.76 4.75 46.61
C LYS A 348 -29.94 5.80 45.49
N ASN A 349 -28.94 5.95 44.61
CA ASN A 349 -29.04 6.23 43.16
C ASN A 349 -30.22 7.13 42.65
N SER A 350 -29.99 8.33 42.06
CA SER A 350 -29.50 8.44 40.67
C SER A 350 -29.56 9.88 40.08
N LYS A 351 -28.76 10.09 39.01
CA LYS A 351 -28.93 11.01 37.86
C LYS A 351 -28.94 12.56 38.02
N ARG A 352 -27.96 13.11 37.28
CA ARG A 352 -28.01 14.22 36.29
C ARG A 352 -27.80 15.69 36.72
N LEU A 353 -26.87 16.28 35.95
CA LEU A 353 -26.82 17.65 35.40
C LEU A 353 -26.42 18.83 36.32
N SER A 354 -25.24 19.37 35.96
CA SER A 354 -24.90 20.80 35.81
C SER A 354 -25.50 21.85 36.75
N GLU A 355 -24.63 22.65 37.39
CA GLU A 355 -24.24 23.99 36.90
C GLU A 355 -23.08 24.59 37.71
N GLN A 356 -22.44 25.64 37.19
CA GLN A 356 -21.41 26.43 37.90
C GLN A 356 -22.08 27.47 38.85
N PRO A 357 -21.30 28.24 39.63
CA PRO A 357 -20.87 29.53 39.07
C PRO A 357 -19.44 29.99 39.42
N ASN A 358 -18.93 30.87 38.54
CA ASN A 358 -17.71 31.68 38.66
C ASN A 358 -17.61 32.53 39.94
N ARG A 359 -16.36 32.85 40.37
CA ARG A 359 -15.81 34.22 40.19
C ARG A 359 -14.32 34.41 40.58
N MET A 360 -13.54 34.80 39.55
CA MET A 360 -12.54 35.88 39.44
C MET A 360 -11.71 36.39 40.64
N GLY A 361 -10.42 36.67 40.36
CA GLY A 361 -9.56 37.59 41.13
C GLY A 361 -8.18 37.82 40.49
N PHE A 362 -8.04 38.83 39.61
CA PHE A 362 -6.78 39.24 38.96
C PHE A 362 -5.91 40.15 39.86
N LYS A 363 -4.56 40.19 39.65
CA LYS A 363 -3.85 41.42 39.18
C LYS A 363 -2.34 41.26 38.85
N MET A 364 -1.87 42.19 38.01
CA MET A 364 -0.65 42.24 37.20
C MET A 364 0.62 42.83 37.86
N ARG A 365 1.76 42.70 37.13
CA ARG A 365 2.90 43.67 36.97
C ARG A 365 3.81 43.90 38.21
N GLU A 366 5.06 44.38 38.12
CA GLU A 366 5.82 45.06 37.03
C GLU A 366 7.36 44.92 37.26
N GLY A 367 8.21 45.44 36.34
CA GLY A 367 9.58 45.90 36.66
C GLY A 367 10.76 45.13 36.02
N ALA A 368 11.82 45.85 35.64
CA ALA A 368 13.00 45.36 34.90
C ALA A 368 14.33 45.80 35.56
N ASP A 369 15.47 45.19 35.20
CA ASP A 369 16.67 45.94 34.78
C ASP A 369 17.87 45.10 34.24
N LEU A 370 18.30 45.45 33.01
CA LEU A 370 19.68 45.72 32.54
C LEU A 370 20.91 44.87 33.03
N LYS A 371 21.55 44.09 32.14
CA LYS A 371 22.69 44.52 31.27
C LYS A 371 23.38 43.39 30.47
N VAL A 372 23.99 43.80 29.34
CA VAL A 372 24.77 43.05 28.31
C VAL A 372 26.20 43.63 28.32
N PRO A 373 27.34 42.90 28.12
CA PRO A 373 27.82 42.38 26.80
C PRO A 373 28.57 41.01 26.86
N GLY A 374 28.71 40.18 25.81
CA GLY A 374 29.03 40.43 24.40
C GLY A 374 30.50 40.09 24.11
N GLY A 375 30.81 39.30 23.06
CA GLY A 375 32.17 39.29 22.45
C GLY A 375 32.82 37.95 22.05
N SER A 376 32.97 37.76 20.73
CA SER A 376 34.16 37.26 19.99
C SER A 376 34.81 35.88 20.27
N GLU A 377 34.70 35.02 19.25
CA GLU A 377 35.80 34.46 18.41
C GLU A 377 36.94 33.58 18.99
N SER A 378 37.16 32.48 18.25
CA SER A 378 38.39 31.71 17.97
C SER A 378 39.68 31.94 18.78
N ASN A 379 40.36 30.84 19.14
CA ASN A 379 41.61 30.49 18.45
C ASN A 379 42.06 29.02 18.60
N ASN A 380 42.86 28.59 17.63
CA ASN A 380 43.46 27.26 17.50
C ASN A 380 44.76 27.10 18.31
N MET A 381 45.10 25.85 18.64
CA MET A 381 46.47 25.29 18.74
C MET A 381 47.38 25.90 19.84
N ASP A 382 48.39 25.23 20.39
CA ASP A 382 49.06 23.99 19.96
C ASP A 382 49.84 23.33 21.14
N THR A 383 50.63 22.32 20.78
CA THR A 383 52.01 22.05 21.22
C THR A 383 52.32 20.96 22.28
N LEU A 384 53.08 19.97 21.76
CA LEU A 384 54.28 19.31 22.32
C LEU A 384 54.20 17.88 22.91
N GLN A 385 54.19 16.93 21.98
CA GLN A 385 55.35 16.08 21.61
C GLN A 385 55.97 15.06 22.61
N LEU A 386 56.00 13.80 22.13
CA LEU A 386 57.19 12.91 21.95
C LEU A 386 57.96 12.43 23.22
N LEU A 387 58.48 11.20 23.35
CA LEU A 387 59.02 10.25 22.35
C LEU A 387 59.32 8.87 23.01
N ALA A 388 59.63 7.87 22.19
CA ALA A 388 60.25 6.54 22.49
C ALA A 388 59.45 5.54 23.37
N GLY A 389 59.30 4.26 23.04
CA GLY A 389 59.58 3.51 21.81
C GLY A 389 60.59 2.36 21.96
N SER A 390 60.09 1.11 21.94
CA SER A 390 60.77 -0.06 21.36
C SER A 390 59.84 -1.27 21.23
N LYS A 391 60.19 -2.22 20.35
CA LYS A 391 59.44 -3.45 20.02
C LYS A 391 60.23 -4.72 20.41
N ARG A 392 59.55 -5.87 20.39
CA ARG A 392 60.09 -7.26 20.26
C ARG A 392 60.80 -7.81 21.53
N ASP A 393 60.81 -9.13 21.82
CA ASP A 393 60.41 -10.32 21.03
C ASP A 393 59.93 -11.53 21.89
N ALA A 394 59.24 -12.46 21.22
CA ALA A 394 59.17 -13.94 21.40
C ALA A 394 58.81 -14.66 22.74
N ARG A 395 57.90 -15.67 22.59
CA ARG A 395 57.92 -17.11 23.02
C ARG A 395 58.62 -17.48 24.36
N ASP A 396 58.13 -18.44 25.18
CA ASP A 396 57.54 -19.73 24.78
C ASP A 396 56.84 -20.50 25.94
N GLN A 397 56.09 -21.55 25.57
CA GLN A 397 55.86 -22.82 26.30
C GLN A 397 55.17 -22.95 27.69
N ASN A 398 54.10 -23.78 27.66
CA ASN A 398 53.83 -24.97 28.50
C ASN A 398 53.24 -24.90 29.94
N GLN A 399 52.05 -25.52 30.03
CA GLN A 399 51.72 -26.70 30.85
C GLN A 399 51.08 -26.62 32.27
N PHE A 400 50.03 -27.44 32.39
CA PHE A 400 49.56 -28.27 33.51
C PHE A 400 49.33 -27.68 34.93
N GLY A 401 48.22 -28.14 35.50
CA GLY A 401 48.26 -28.68 36.86
C GLY A 401 47.45 -27.93 37.92
N ARG A 402 46.18 -28.32 38.09
CA ARG A 402 45.52 -28.19 39.42
C ARG A 402 46.21 -29.11 40.42
N PRO A 403 46.30 -28.71 41.69
CA PRO A 403 46.14 -29.65 42.79
C PRO A 403 44.86 -29.38 43.58
N LEU A 404 44.09 -30.45 43.81
CA LEU A 404 43.12 -30.55 44.90
C LEU A 404 43.83 -31.12 46.13
N THR A 405 43.56 -30.57 47.33
CA THR A 405 43.67 -31.35 48.58
C THR A 405 42.68 -30.84 49.64
N ARG A 406 42.35 -31.70 50.60
CA ARG A 406 41.06 -31.72 51.32
C ARG A 406 41.24 -31.99 52.82
N THR A 407 40.22 -31.66 53.64
CA THR A 407 39.99 -32.09 55.06
C THR A 407 40.82 -31.35 56.13
N ARG A 408 40.43 -31.20 57.43
CA ARG A 408 39.48 -31.88 58.36
C ARG A 408 38.86 -30.86 59.38
N THR A 409 37.92 -31.12 60.32
CA THR A 409 36.66 -31.91 60.44
C THR A 409 35.90 -31.51 61.75
N GLY A 410 34.58 -31.25 61.72
CA GLY A 410 33.67 -31.14 62.92
C GLY A 410 33.02 -29.75 63.15
N SER A 411 31.81 -29.57 63.70
CA SER A 411 30.79 -30.51 64.22
C SER A 411 29.35 -29.91 64.16
N GLN A 412 28.33 -30.78 64.28
CA GLN A 412 26.85 -30.60 64.32
C GLN A 412 26.31 -29.44 65.23
N LYS A 413 25.08 -28.87 65.19
CA LYS A 413 23.76 -29.04 64.50
C LYS A 413 22.86 -27.80 64.85
N PRO A 414 21.54 -27.71 64.51
CA PRO A 414 20.89 -27.32 63.24
C PRO A 414 20.24 -25.88 63.24
N PRO A 415 19.84 -25.31 62.09
CA PRO A 415 18.95 -24.14 62.04
C PRO A 415 17.49 -24.48 61.63
N ASN A 416 16.53 -23.81 62.29
CA ASN A 416 15.09 -23.85 61.98
C ASN A 416 14.76 -23.17 60.62
N PRO A 417 13.59 -23.45 60.01
CA PRO A 417 13.35 -23.18 58.59
C PRO A 417 13.15 -21.70 58.27
N LYS A 418 14.07 -21.09 57.52
CA LYS A 418 13.88 -19.76 56.93
C LYS A 418 13.15 -19.85 55.59
N LYS A 419 11.89 -19.41 55.63
CA LYS A 419 10.97 -18.99 54.55
C LYS A 419 11.51 -19.10 53.11
N VAL A 420 10.77 -19.85 52.30
CA VAL A 420 10.88 -19.89 50.84
C VAL A 420 10.90 -18.47 50.26
N SER A 421 12.07 -18.02 49.80
CA SER A 421 12.17 -16.86 48.92
C SER A 421 11.52 -17.21 47.60
N SER A 422 10.43 -16.51 47.25
CA SER A 422 9.74 -16.71 45.98
C SER A 422 10.70 -16.54 44.81
N ARG A 423 10.88 -17.60 44.01
CA ARG A 423 11.64 -17.53 42.76
C ARG A 423 11.07 -16.39 41.92
N LYS A 424 11.84 -15.31 41.75
CA LYS A 424 11.52 -14.27 40.76
C LYS A 424 11.46 -14.98 39.41
N ARG A 425 10.30 -14.95 38.73
CA ARG A 425 10.17 -15.44 37.36
C ARG A 425 11.29 -14.82 36.49
N PRO A 426 11.91 -15.57 35.57
CA PRO A 426 12.86 -15.00 34.62
C PRO A 426 12.23 -13.78 33.93
N LYS A 427 13.00 -12.71 33.77
CA LYS A 427 12.56 -11.59 32.92
C LYS A 427 12.59 -12.10 31.49
N LEU A 428 11.45 -12.08 30.80
CA LEU A 428 11.38 -12.31 29.36
C LEU A 428 12.40 -11.39 28.65
N PRO A 429 13.09 -11.89 27.60
CA PRO A 429 14.00 -11.06 26.82
C PRO A 429 13.28 -9.84 26.25
N LYS A 430 14.00 -8.74 26.07
CA LYS A 430 13.46 -7.56 25.39
C LYS A 430 13.53 -7.80 23.88
N PRO A 431 12.53 -7.37 23.10
CA PRO A 431 12.65 -7.37 21.65
C PRO A 431 13.77 -6.41 21.20
N SER A 432 14.42 -6.76 20.09
CA SER A 432 15.42 -5.95 19.41
C SER A 432 14.75 -5.07 18.35
N GLU A 433 15.01 -3.77 18.44
CA GLU A 433 14.49 -2.78 17.49
C GLU A 433 15.14 -2.97 16.10
N ASP A 434 16.45 -3.21 16.04
CA ASP A 434 17.16 -3.49 14.78
C ASP A 434 16.65 -4.75 14.06
N VAL A 435 16.31 -5.80 14.80
CA VAL A 435 15.71 -7.03 14.24
C VAL A 435 14.30 -6.76 13.71
N ALA A 436 13.51 -5.98 14.45
CA ALA A 436 12.16 -5.60 14.03
C ALA A 436 12.20 -4.77 12.73
N ASP A 437 13.10 -3.79 12.64
CA ASP A 437 13.26 -2.95 11.45
C ASP A 437 13.80 -3.75 10.24
N ARG A 438 14.70 -4.73 10.46
CA ARG A 438 15.12 -5.67 9.39
C ARG A 438 13.98 -6.57 8.91
N ILE A 439 13.16 -7.12 9.82
CA ILE A 439 11.97 -7.91 9.46
C ILE A 439 10.97 -7.04 8.68
N LEU A 440 10.71 -5.80 9.14
CA LEU A 440 9.82 -4.86 8.48
C LEU A 440 10.31 -4.51 7.06
N LYS A 441 11.62 -4.31 6.89
CA LYS A 441 12.27 -4.09 5.59
C LYS A 441 12.14 -5.30 4.68
N GLU A 442 12.35 -6.51 5.18
CA GLU A 442 12.20 -7.75 4.39
C GLU A 442 10.75 -7.96 3.93
N LEU A 443 9.77 -7.80 4.82
CA LEU A 443 8.35 -7.89 4.47
C LEU A 443 7.95 -6.91 3.36
N LYS A 444 8.45 -5.66 3.44
CA LYS A 444 8.22 -4.63 2.43
C LYS A 444 8.86 -5.00 1.10
N LEU A 445 10.16 -5.31 1.09
CA LEU A 445 10.89 -5.63 -0.13
C LEU A 445 10.33 -6.88 -0.81
N HIS A 446 10.02 -7.94 -0.06
CA HIS A 446 9.41 -9.16 -0.60
C HIS A 446 8.06 -8.89 -1.29
N TYR A 447 7.16 -8.11 -0.67
CA TYR A 447 5.89 -7.76 -1.30
C TYR A 447 6.10 -6.91 -2.56
N LEU A 448 6.96 -5.89 -2.51
CA LEU A 448 7.20 -5.00 -3.65
C LEU A 448 7.84 -5.71 -4.84
N ARG A 449 8.75 -6.67 -4.61
CA ARG A 449 9.33 -7.54 -5.64
C ARG A 449 8.25 -8.43 -6.29
N THR A 450 7.47 -9.13 -5.48
CA THR A 450 6.41 -10.05 -5.96
C THR A 450 5.18 -9.33 -6.53
N ALA A 451 5.05 -8.02 -6.33
CA ALA A 451 4.06 -7.17 -6.99
C ALA A 451 4.59 -6.54 -8.31
N LEU A 452 5.86 -6.78 -8.67
CA LEU A 452 6.49 -6.32 -9.91
C LEU A 452 6.67 -7.47 -10.93
N CYS A 453 6.99 -8.68 -10.47
CA CYS A 453 7.00 -9.90 -11.29
C CYS A 453 5.62 -10.58 -11.23
N GLN A 454 4.94 -11.04 -12.30
CA GLN A 454 5.36 -11.18 -13.70
C GLN A 454 5.95 -12.57 -14.01
N GLU A 455 5.73 -13.57 -13.14
CA GLU A 455 5.73 -14.97 -13.60
C GLU A 455 4.59 -15.19 -14.61
N SER A 456 4.88 -15.96 -15.67
CA SER A 456 4.08 -16.03 -16.89
C SER A 456 2.58 -16.33 -16.70
N HIS A 457 1.75 -15.78 -17.60
CA HIS A 457 0.28 -15.78 -17.59
C HIS A 457 -0.40 -17.15 -17.36
N TRP A 458 0.32 -18.26 -17.59
CA TRP A 458 -0.18 -19.63 -17.46
C TRP A 458 -0.13 -20.21 -16.03
N GLN A 459 0.64 -19.63 -15.10
CA GLN A 459 0.74 -20.15 -13.73
C GLN A 459 -0.30 -19.53 -12.75
N TYR A 460 -0.97 -18.45 -13.15
CA TYR A 460 -1.88 -17.70 -12.27
C TYR A 460 -3.31 -18.24 -12.19
N GLY A 461 -3.71 -19.20 -13.05
CA GLY A 461 -5.09 -19.75 -13.11
C GLY A 461 -5.60 -20.48 -11.85
N GLN A 462 -4.82 -20.52 -10.77
CA GLN A 462 -5.13 -21.18 -9.49
C GLN A 462 -4.93 -20.26 -8.25
N ARG A 463 -4.43 -19.01 -8.40
CA ARG A 463 -4.20 -18.09 -7.27
C ARG A 463 -5.17 -16.90 -7.31
N GLY A 464 -5.97 -16.74 -6.26
CA GLY A 464 -7.13 -15.83 -6.20
C GLY A 464 -6.89 -14.31 -6.21
N SER A 465 -5.68 -13.83 -6.52
CA SER A 465 -5.43 -12.42 -6.89
C SER A 465 -4.06 -12.23 -7.53
N ARG A 466 -3.99 -11.36 -8.54
CA ARG A 466 -2.74 -10.87 -9.13
C ARG A 466 -2.23 -9.69 -8.30
N ARG A 467 -1.03 -9.80 -7.73
CA ARG A 467 -0.36 -8.66 -7.07
C ARG A 467 0.01 -7.60 -8.11
N ASN A 468 -0.05 -6.34 -7.70
CA ASN A 468 0.32 -5.18 -8.53
C ASN A 468 0.68 -3.97 -7.63
N PRO A 469 1.13 -2.83 -8.19
CA PRO A 469 1.47 -1.65 -7.39
C PRO A 469 0.32 -1.13 -6.51
N ASN A 470 -0.94 -1.31 -6.92
CA ASN A 470 -2.11 -0.90 -6.14
C ASN A 470 -2.31 -1.79 -4.90
N THR A 471 -2.18 -3.12 -5.03
CA THR A 471 -2.21 -4.02 -3.87
C THR A 471 -1.02 -3.78 -2.94
N ALA A 472 0.14 -3.37 -3.47
CA ALA A 472 1.29 -2.98 -2.66
C ALA A 472 1.04 -1.73 -1.80
N ILE A 473 0.41 -0.68 -2.36
CA ILE A 473 -0.03 0.48 -1.57
C ILE A 473 -1.00 0.05 -0.47
N GLN A 474 -1.97 -0.81 -0.79
CA GLN A 474 -2.92 -1.35 0.22
C GLN A 474 -2.26 -2.25 1.26
N PHE A 475 -1.21 -3.00 0.90
CA PHE A 475 -0.45 -3.86 1.80
C PHE A 475 0.37 -3.03 2.80
N LEU A 476 0.97 -1.92 2.36
CA LEU A 476 1.79 -1.05 3.23
C LEU A 476 0.94 -0.05 4.03
N TYR A 477 -0.06 0.57 3.40
CA TYR A 477 -0.76 1.76 3.91
C TYR A 477 -2.29 1.64 3.99
N GLY A 478 -2.90 0.56 3.49
CA GLY A 478 -4.35 0.40 3.46
C GLY A 478 -4.99 1.45 2.55
N ASP A 479 -5.84 2.30 3.12
CA ASP A 479 -6.48 3.41 2.40
C ASP A 479 -5.50 4.54 2.00
N ASN A 480 -4.25 4.48 2.50
CA ASN A 480 -3.14 5.39 2.22
C ASN A 480 -3.47 6.87 2.49
N GLU A 481 -4.04 7.20 3.65
CA GLU A 481 -4.48 8.56 4.04
C GLU A 481 -3.43 9.68 3.82
N GLN A 482 -2.14 9.32 3.78
CA GLN A 482 -1.03 10.26 3.61
C GLN A 482 -0.56 10.46 2.15
N GLU A 483 -1.17 9.81 1.17
CA GLU A 483 -0.76 9.81 -0.25
C GLU A 483 0.71 9.40 -0.47
N THR A 484 1.21 8.45 0.31
CA THR A 484 2.59 7.98 0.16
C THR A 484 2.75 7.26 -1.19
N GLN A 485 3.65 7.77 -2.02
CA GLN A 485 4.00 7.21 -3.33
C GLN A 485 5.07 6.12 -3.18
N ILE A 486 4.90 5.03 -3.92
CA ILE A 486 5.87 3.93 -4.02
C ILE A 486 6.57 3.86 -5.38
N GLY A 487 6.34 4.83 -6.26
CA GLY A 487 7.00 4.93 -7.55
C GLY A 487 7.13 6.37 -8.02
N PHE A 488 8.01 6.61 -8.99
CA PHE A 488 8.29 7.94 -9.51
C PHE A 488 8.67 7.88 -11.00
N GLU A 489 7.84 8.46 -11.88
CA GLU A 489 8.13 8.58 -13.31
C GLU A 489 8.25 10.05 -13.70
N PHE A 490 9.34 10.43 -14.37
CA PHE A 490 9.55 11.83 -14.78
C PHE A 490 10.47 11.97 -16.00
N PRO A 491 10.18 12.89 -16.96
CA PRO A 491 8.89 13.53 -17.21
C PRO A 491 7.77 12.53 -17.57
N PRO A 492 6.47 12.87 -17.38
CA PRO A 492 5.34 12.02 -17.78
C PRO A 492 5.26 11.76 -19.29
N LYS A 493 4.52 10.71 -19.71
CA LYS A 493 4.33 10.27 -21.11
C LYS A 493 3.44 11.19 -21.96
N ILE A 494 3.71 12.50 -21.96
CA ILE A 494 3.00 13.48 -22.79
C ILE A 494 3.83 13.75 -24.06
N PRO A 495 3.23 13.79 -25.27
CA PRO A 495 3.91 14.21 -26.50
C PRO A 495 4.47 15.65 -26.49
N LYS A 496 4.17 16.42 -25.43
CA LYS A 496 4.39 17.87 -25.29
C LYS A 496 5.10 18.27 -24.00
N THR A 497 5.60 17.34 -23.18
CA THR A 497 6.32 17.74 -21.96
C THR A 497 7.59 18.49 -22.37
N PRO A 498 7.88 19.69 -21.82
CA PRO A 498 9.11 20.40 -22.14
C PRO A 498 10.31 19.53 -21.77
N ASN A 499 11.19 19.27 -22.75
CA ASN A 499 12.45 18.56 -22.49
C ASN A 499 13.38 19.35 -21.55
N GLU A 500 13.14 20.65 -21.33
CA GLU A 500 14.03 21.56 -20.63
C GLU A 500 13.37 22.09 -19.34
N ILE A 501 13.79 21.56 -18.18
CA ILE A 501 13.12 21.66 -16.88
C ILE A 501 13.77 22.70 -15.98
N ASN A 502 12.99 23.61 -15.38
CA ASN A 502 13.46 24.43 -14.27
C ASN A 502 13.45 23.61 -12.97
N PHE A 503 14.63 23.31 -12.42
CA PHE A 503 14.73 22.47 -11.23
C PHE A 503 14.12 23.10 -9.97
N ARG A 504 14.13 24.44 -9.85
CA ARG A 504 13.52 25.12 -8.70
C ARG A 504 12.01 24.92 -8.69
N ASP A 505 11.38 25.14 -9.85
CA ASP A 505 9.94 25.00 -10.02
C ASP A 505 9.53 23.53 -9.79
N PHE A 506 10.29 22.57 -10.35
CA PHE A 506 10.15 21.15 -10.03
C PHE A 506 10.19 20.89 -8.51
N THR A 507 11.21 21.34 -7.79
CA THR A 507 11.31 21.05 -6.34
C THR A 507 10.13 21.60 -5.53
N LYS A 508 9.59 22.76 -5.91
CA LYS A 508 8.40 23.37 -5.27
C LYS A 508 7.14 22.58 -5.61
N SER A 509 6.93 22.28 -6.88
CA SER A 509 5.79 21.51 -7.40
C SER A 509 5.67 20.10 -6.78
N TYR A 510 6.77 19.47 -6.39
CA TYR A 510 6.77 18.16 -5.72
C TYR A 510 6.94 18.24 -4.19
N GLU A 511 6.90 19.42 -3.57
CA GLU A 511 7.18 19.59 -2.13
C GLU A 511 6.20 18.80 -1.25
N SER A 512 4.90 18.90 -1.54
CA SER A 512 3.80 18.24 -0.82
C SER A 512 3.79 16.71 -0.94
N LEU A 513 4.36 16.16 -2.02
CA LEU A 513 4.32 14.72 -2.31
C LEU A 513 5.25 13.93 -1.38
N LYS A 514 4.69 12.90 -0.74
CA LYS A 514 5.42 11.98 0.14
C LYS A 514 5.83 10.73 -0.62
N PHE A 515 7.06 10.31 -0.43
CA PHE A 515 7.61 9.08 -0.99
C PHE A 515 7.94 8.11 0.15
N ASP A 516 7.79 6.81 -0.07
CA ASP A 516 8.37 5.82 0.83
C ASP A 516 9.90 5.77 0.68
N LYS A 517 10.59 5.31 1.72
CA LYS A 517 12.03 5.00 1.68
C LYS A 517 12.40 3.98 0.60
N VAL A 518 11.46 3.12 0.22
CA VAL A 518 11.61 2.13 -0.86
C VAL A 518 10.68 2.50 -2.01
N LEU A 519 11.25 2.83 -3.16
CA LEU A 519 10.48 2.94 -4.40
C LEU A 519 10.51 1.60 -5.14
N GLN A 520 9.34 1.09 -5.49
CA GLN A 520 9.17 -0.10 -6.33
C GLN A 520 9.72 0.14 -7.73
N HIS A 521 9.52 1.35 -8.26
CA HIS A 521 9.93 1.71 -9.61
C HIS A 521 10.27 3.21 -9.72
N VAL A 522 11.34 3.52 -10.43
CA VAL A 522 11.74 4.87 -10.82
C VAL A 522 12.03 4.87 -12.32
N GLU A 523 11.44 5.80 -13.07
CA GLU A 523 11.75 6.01 -14.49
C GLU A 523 12.15 7.46 -14.74
N PHE A 524 13.33 7.67 -15.30
CA PHE A 524 13.79 8.96 -15.80
C PHE A 524 13.81 8.95 -17.33
N ARG A 525 12.97 9.78 -17.95
CA ARG A 525 12.93 9.97 -19.41
C ARG A 525 13.85 11.11 -19.85
N GLN A 526 14.00 11.29 -21.15
CA GLN A 526 14.85 12.33 -21.73
C GLN A 526 14.46 13.74 -21.22
N MET A 527 15.41 14.44 -20.62
CA MET A 527 15.24 15.78 -20.06
C MET A 527 16.60 16.49 -19.87
N THR A 528 16.57 17.82 -19.80
CA THR A 528 17.70 18.70 -19.52
C THR A 528 17.30 19.73 -18.46
N VAL A 529 18.25 20.23 -17.66
CA VAL A 529 17.97 21.17 -16.55
C VAL A 529 18.37 22.60 -16.91
N LYS A 530 17.40 23.52 -16.94
CA LYS A 530 17.66 24.97 -17.03
C LYS A 530 18.32 25.43 -15.73
N SER A 531 19.57 25.90 -15.82
CA SER A 531 20.32 26.51 -14.70
C SER A 531 20.41 25.62 -13.45
N PRO A 532 21.34 24.64 -13.40
CA PRO A 532 21.43 23.70 -12.29
C PRO A 532 21.61 24.38 -10.93
N PRO A 533 20.96 23.86 -9.86
CA PRO A 533 20.84 24.54 -8.55
C PRO A 533 22.14 24.64 -7.76
N VAL A 534 23.18 23.87 -8.12
CA VAL A 534 24.45 23.79 -7.38
C VAL A 534 25.60 23.67 -8.38
N LYS A 535 26.62 24.51 -8.25
CA LYS A 535 27.94 24.28 -8.87
C LYS A 535 28.76 23.31 -7.99
N ARG A 536 28.75 22.01 -8.32
CA ARG A 536 29.75 20.94 -8.03
C ARG A 536 29.12 19.55 -8.25
N PRO A 537 29.87 18.47 -8.58
CA PRO A 537 31.32 18.28 -8.51
C PRO A 537 32.18 19.10 -9.48
N ASP A 538 33.49 19.00 -9.33
CA ASP A 538 34.47 19.50 -10.31
C ASP A 538 34.49 18.59 -11.55
N TRP A 539 33.38 18.59 -12.31
CA TRP A 539 33.25 17.88 -13.58
C TRP A 539 33.90 18.65 -14.74
N THR A 540 35.04 19.26 -14.44
CA THR A 540 35.87 19.97 -15.40
C THR A 540 37.18 19.24 -15.59
N ASP A 541 37.76 19.37 -16.78
CA ASP A 541 39.12 18.86 -17.02
C ASP A 541 40.17 19.71 -16.28
N SER A 542 41.45 19.35 -16.39
CA SER A 542 42.56 20.11 -15.79
C SER A 542 42.68 21.56 -16.29
N GLU A 543 41.92 21.96 -17.30
CA GLU A 543 41.86 23.32 -17.86
C GLU A 543 40.56 24.05 -17.47
N GLY A 544 39.70 23.45 -16.64
CA GLY A 544 38.44 24.05 -16.20
C GLY A 544 37.27 23.93 -17.19
N ARG A 545 37.41 23.14 -18.27
CA ARG A 545 36.34 22.92 -19.26
C ARG A 545 35.42 21.80 -18.80
N ALA A 546 34.12 22.05 -18.79
CA ALA A 546 33.14 21.03 -18.45
C ALA A 546 33.10 19.90 -19.49
N GLY A 547 33.18 18.64 -19.05
CA GLY A 547 33.01 17.48 -19.93
C GLY A 547 31.60 17.46 -20.58
N THR A 548 31.52 17.00 -21.82
CA THR A 548 30.34 17.10 -22.70
C THR A 548 29.18 16.17 -22.33
N GLY A 549 29.42 15.11 -21.56
CA GLY A 549 28.39 14.16 -21.13
C GLY A 549 27.30 14.81 -20.25
N ARG A 550 26.06 14.33 -20.40
CA ARG A 550 24.91 14.83 -19.63
C ARG A 550 25.06 14.59 -18.13
N LYS A 551 24.45 15.49 -17.35
CA LYS A 551 24.51 15.55 -15.88
C LYS A 551 23.16 15.83 -15.24
N ASP A 552 22.08 15.83 -16.02
CA ASP A 552 20.78 16.35 -15.63
C ASP A 552 20.08 15.48 -14.58
N VAL A 553 20.14 14.15 -14.75
CA VAL A 553 19.44 13.20 -13.87
C VAL A 553 19.99 13.20 -12.42
N TYR A 554 21.28 13.54 -12.24
CA TYR A 554 21.93 13.62 -10.92
C TYR A 554 21.19 14.55 -9.94
N TYR A 555 20.65 15.67 -10.41
CA TYR A 555 19.92 16.59 -9.52
C TYR A 555 18.64 15.96 -8.96
N PHE A 556 17.96 15.12 -9.75
CA PHE A 556 16.76 14.42 -9.34
C PHE A 556 17.08 13.25 -8.38
N PHE A 557 18.12 12.47 -8.66
CA PHE A 557 18.62 11.46 -7.71
C PHE A 557 19.06 12.09 -6.37
N ARG A 558 19.78 13.22 -6.41
CA ARG A 558 20.15 13.97 -5.21
C ARG A 558 18.92 14.44 -4.43
N TRP A 559 17.86 14.89 -5.10
CA TRP A 559 16.60 15.28 -4.47
C TRP A 559 15.85 14.08 -3.87
N LEU A 560 15.74 12.95 -4.59
CA LEU A 560 15.16 11.71 -4.07
C LEU A 560 15.88 11.26 -2.77
N SER A 561 17.21 11.25 -2.78
CA SER A 561 18.01 10.85 -1.61
C SER A 561 17.97 11.87 -0.46
N LYS A 562 18.23 13.16 -0.74
CA LYS A 562 18.46 14.17 0.32
C LYS A 562 17.21 14.91 0.77
N THR A 563 16.22 15.08 -0.10
CA THR A 563 14.98 15.82 0.20
C THR A 563 13.83 14.86 0.48
N LYS A 564 13.71 13.77 -0.28
CA LYS A 564 12.63 12.78 -0.10
C LYS A 564 13.02 11.53 0.70
N SER A 565 14.28 11.42 1.13
CA SER A 565 14.78 10.33 1.99
C SER A 565 14.56 8.92 1.41
N VAL A 566 14.63 8.79 0.08
CA VAL A 566 14.60 7.49 -0.61
C VAL A 566 15.96 6.81 -0.44
N GLU A 567 15.94 5.54 -0.02
CA GLU A 567 17.11 4.71 0.31
C GLU A 567 17.24 3.49 -0.63
N ASN A 568 16.12 2.97 -1.11
CA ASN A 568 16.05 1.78 -1.95
C ASN A 568 15.22 2.05 -3.21
N ILE A 569 15.67 1.53 -4.36
CA ILE A 569 14.93 1.54 -5.62
C ILE A 569 14.93 0.11 -6.16
N ILE A 570 13.78 -0.53 -6.28
CA ILE A 570 13.72 -1.92 -6.76
C ILE A 570 13.96 -1.97 -8.27
N HIS A 571 13.26 -1.14 -9.06
CA HIS A 571 13.42 -1.09 -10.51
C HIS A 571 13.69 0.32 -11.02
N LEU A 572 14.90 0.57 -11.52
CA LEU A 572 15.31 1.85 -12.07
C LEU A 572 15.45 1.78 -13.60
N ILE A 573 14.72 2.64 -14.31
CA ILE A 573 14.90 2.89 -15.75
C ILE A 573 15.44 4.32 -15.96
N VAL A 574 16.43 4.49 -16.83
CA VAL A 574 16.93 5.80 -17.28
C VAL A 574 17.09 5.80 -18.80
N GLU A 575 16.29 6.61 -19.50
CA GLU A 575 16.41 6.83 -20.95
C GLU A 575 17.66 7.67 -21.25
N ASP A 576 18.69 7.03 -21.82
CA ASP A 576 19.99 7.67 -22.07
C ASP A 576 20.61 7.32 -23.45
N GLY A 577 19.82 6.71 -24.33
CA GLY A 577 20.24 6.22 -25.65
C GLY A 577 20.06 7.22 -26.79
N TYR A 578 19.52 8.41 -26.51
CA TYR A 578 19.25 9.45 -27.51
C TYR A 578 20.15 10.67 -27.31
N GLY A 579 21.00 10.95 -28.30
CA GLY A 579 21.93 12.08 -28.28
C GLY A 579 23.21 11.77 -27.50
N ILE A 580 23.70 12.76 -26.76
CA ILE A 580 24.87 12.57 -25.87
C ILE A 580 24.37 11.94 -24.57
N SER A 581 24.88 10.76 -24.20
CA SER A 581 24.54 10.08 -22.94
C SER A 581 25.11 10.79 -21.70
N HIS A 582 24.73 10.34 -20.51
CA HIS A 582 25.33 10.80 -19.26
C HIS A 582 26.80 10.34 -19.14
N SER A 583 27.63 11.19 -18.53
CA SER A 583 29.01 10.81 -18.22
C SER A 583 29.04 9.78 -17.09
N ASP A 584 30.03 8.90 -17.07
CA ASP A 584 30.10 7.81 -16.10
C ASP A 584 30.19 8.33 -14.66
N GLU A 585 30.87 9.46 -14.42
CA GLU A 585 30.90 10.13 -13.11
C GLU A 585 29.52 10.65 -12.70
N ALA A 586 28.65 11.03 -13.66
CA ALA A 586 27.28 11.42 -13.36
C ALA A 586 26.40 10.22 -13.00
N ILE A 587 26.68 9.03 -13.58
CA ILE A 587 26.02 7.76 -13.22
C ILE A 587 26.45 7.34 -11.80
N GLU A 588 27.75 7.34 -11.52
CA GLU A 588 28.32 7.02 -10.20
C GLU A 588 27.76 7.92 -9.09
N GLU A 589 27.81 9.25 -9.28
CA GLU A 589 27.29 10.21 -8.30
C GLU A 589 25.78 10.11 -8.09
N SER A 590 25.03 9.66 -9.11
CA SER A 590 23.58 9.45 -9.06
C SER A 590 23.21 8.21 -8.23
N LEU A 591 23.85 7.07 -8.49
CA LEU A 591 23.40 5.78 -7.96
C LEU A 591 23.98 5.44 -6.58
N LYS A 592 25.18 5.94 -6.22
CA LYS A 592 25.93 5.53 -5.02
C LYS A 592 25.22 5.66 -3.66
N TYR A 593 24.15 6.45 -3.58
CA TYR A 593 23.35 6.67 -2.37
C TYR A 593 22.15 5.74 -2.23
N PHE A 594 21.86 4.92 -3.24
CA PHE A 594 20.72 4.01 -3.28
C PHE A 594 21.19 2.55 -3.22
N ASN A 595 20.34 1.70 -2.67
CA ASN A 595 20.41 0.26 -2.90
C ASN A 595 19.41 -0.11 -4.01
N ILE A 596 19.95 -0.48 -5.17
CA ILE A 596 19.26 -0.75 -6.43
C ILE A 596 19.20 -2.25 -6.68
N GLU A 597 18.01 -2.80 -6.96
CA GLU A 597 17.86 -4.25 -7.22
C GLU A 597 17.90 -4.60 -8.73
N ILE A 598 17.29 -3.76 -9.57
CA ILE A 598 17.18 -3.92 -11.02
C ILE A 598 17.54 -2.59 -11.69
N LEU A 599 18.49 -2.63 -12.64
CA LEU A 599 18.98 -1.44 -13.35
C LEU A 599 18.80 -1.57 -14.88
N ASP A 600 18.01 -0.68 -15.47
CA ASP A 600 17.89 -0.43 -16.91
C ASP A 600 18.36 0.99 -17.24
N TRP A 601 19.67 1.21 -17.23
CA TRP A 601 20.26 2.47 -17.70
C TRP A 601 20.55 2.34 -19.19
N ARG A 602 19.79 3.05 -20.03
CA ARG A 602 19.79 2.89 -21.50
C ARG A 602 20.94 3.60 -22.21
N LYS A 603 22.14 3.56 -21.61
CA LYS A 603 23.39 4.03 -22.21
C LYS A 603 24.03 2.86 -22.95
N THR A 604 24.27 3.04 -24.24
CA THR A 604 24.95 2.04 -25.07
C THR A 604 26.35 1.77 -24.55
N ASP A 605 26.74 0.50 -24.53
CA ASP A 605 28.08 0.00 -24.16
C ASP A 605 28.58 0.49 -22.78
N LEU A 606 27.67 0.58 -21.80
CA LEU A 606 27.96 1.01 -20.43
C LEU A 606 29.11 0.21 -19.80
N ASP A 607 30.10 0.92 -19.26
CA ASP A 607 31.32 0.33 -18.73
C ASP A 607 31.10 -0.47 -17.42
N PRO A 608 31.65 -1.69 -17.29
CA PRO A 608 31.44 -2.52 -16.11
C PRO A 608 32.18 -2.04 -14.85
N MET A 609 33.18 -1.16 -14.94
CA MET A 609 33.81 -0.56 -13.75
C MET A 609 32.95 0.56 -13.19
N THR A 610 32.36 1.39 -14.05
CA THR A 610 31.33 2.39 -13.70
C THR A 610 30.19 1.73 -12.93
N LEU A 611 29.68 0.60 -13.44
CA LEU A 611 28.64 -0.18 -12.75
C LEU A 611 29.07 -0.66 -11.36
N GLN A 612 30.33 -1.12 -11.19
CA GLN A 612 30.85 -1.55 -9.89
C GLN A 612 30.98 -0.39 -8.89
N ILE A 613 31.38 0.81 -9.35
CA ILE A 613 31.50 1.99 -8.50
C ILE A 613 30.10 2.51 -8.13
N ALA A 614 29.25 2.71 -9.12
CA ALA A 614 27.89 3.24 -8.98
C ALA A 614 26.99 2.36 -8.09
N CYS A 615 27.08 1.03 -8.26
CA CYS A 615 26.25 0.05 -7.54
C CYS A 615 26.98 -0.62 -6.36
N ARG A 616 28.10 -0.07 -5.87
CA ARG A 616 28.90 -0.67 -4.77
C ARG A 616 28.11 -0.96 -3.48
N ASN A 617 27.06 -0.18 -3.22
CA ASN A 617 26.20 -0.29 -2.03
C ASN A 617 24.83 -0.94 -2.34
N SER A 618 24.67 -1.56 -3.52
CA SER A 618 23.41 -2.09 -4.04
C SER A 618 23.38 -3.61 -4.08
N ASP A 619 22.22 -4.20 -3.74
CA ASP A 619 21.94 -5.63 -3.88
C ASP A 619 21.51 -5.97 -5.33
N LEU A 620 22.29 -5.48 -6.31
CA LEU A 620 21.97 -5.52 -7.75
C LEU A 620 21.85 -6.98 -8.21
N ARG A 621 20.65 -7.37 -8.61
CA ARG A 621 20.27 -8.73 -9.02
C ARG A 621 20.02 -8.85 -10.51
N GLU A 622 19.57 -7.79 -11.14
CA GLU A 622 19.26 -7.79 -12.58
C GLU A 622 19.78 -6.52 -13.25
N ILE A 623 20.31 -6.66 -14.45
CA ILE A 623 20.78 -5.54 -15.27
C ILE A 623 20.34 -5.68 -16.73
N HIS A 624 19.92 -4.56 -17.32
CA HIS A 624 19.68 -4.42 -18.75
C HIS A 624 20.86 -3.69 -19.37
N LEU A 625 21.48 -4.31 -20.38
CA LEU A 625 22.65 -3.81 -21.08
C LEU A 625 22.29 -3.55 -22.53
N TRP A 626 22.62 -2.36 -23.01
CA TRP A 626 22.30 -1.89 -24.36
C TRP A 626 23.58 -1.91 -25.19
N TRP A 627 23.57 -2.64 -26.30
CA TRP A 627 24.78 -3.07 -27.01
C TRP A 627 24.71 -2.74 -28.50
N ASP A 628 25.75 -2.08 -29.03
CA ASP A 628 25.81 -1.62 -30.43
C ASP A 628 26.16 -2.74 -31.44
N GLY A 629 26.78 -3.83 -30.96
CA GLY A 629 27.36 -4.90 -31.77
C GLY A 629 28.87 -5.17 -31.56
N ASN A 630 29.54 -4.34 -30.77
CA ASN A 630 30.98 -4.36 -30.50
C ASN A 630 31.40 -5.54 -29.62
N ASN A 631 32.27 -6.39 -30.17
CA ASN A 631 32.77 -7.58 -29.47
C ASN A 631 33.79 -7.28 -28.36
N ALA A 632 34.39 -6.08 -28.32
CA ALA A 632 35.27 -5.68 -27.23
C ALA A 632 34.46 -5.47 -25.93
N VAL A 633 33.28 -4.87 -26.04
CA VAL A 633 32.34 -4.65 -24.92
C VAL A 633 31.85 -5.98 -24.35
N LEU A 634 31.42 -6.92 -25.21
CA LEU A 634 31.10 -8.29 -24.79
C LEU A 634 32.29 -9.02 -24.13
N ARG A 635 33.54 -8.68 -24.46
CA ARG A 635 34.72 -9.26 -23.78
C ARG A 635 34.86 -8.66 -22.38
N ALA A 636 34.89 -7.33 -22.26
CA ALA A 636 34.99 -6.61 -21.01
C ALA A 636 33.89 -7.00 -20.00
N TRP A 637 32.62 -7.00 -20.42
CA TRP A 637 31.51 -7.43 -19.55
C TRP A 637 31.68 -8.86 -19.00
N SER A 638 32.27 -9.78 -19.76
CA SER A 638 32.50 -11.17 -19.35
C SER A 638 33.81 -11.44 -18.61
N GLU A 639 34.69 -10.44 -18.46
CA GLU A 639 36.00 -10.66 -17.84
C GLU A 639 35.88 -10.81 -16.30
N PRO A 640 36.89 -11.37 -15.60
CA PRO A 640 36.82 -11.60 -14.17
C PRO A 640 36.60 -10.33 -13.34
N ASP A 641 37.17 -9.20 -13.79
CA ASP A 641 37.01 -7.87 -13.19
C ASP A 641 35.79 -7.10 -13.72
N GLY A 642 35.03 -7.68 -14.66
CA GLY A 642 33.80 -7.12 -15.23
C GLY A 642 32.55 -7.48 -14.41
N LEU A 643 31.44 -7.82 -15.07
CA LEU A 643 30.16 -8.12 -14.39
C LEU A 643 30.24 -9.32 -13.44
N VAL A 644 31.20 -10.23 -13.66
CA VAL A 644 31.47 -11.39 -12.78
C VAL A 644 31.75 -10.95 -11.34
N LYS A 645 32.29 -9.75 -11.13
CA LYS A 645 32.66 -9.19 -9.82
C LYS A 645 31.47 -8.70 -9.01
N ILE A 646 30.31 -8.47 -9.65
CA ILE A 646 29.05 -8.11 -8.98
C ILE A 646 28.41 -9.42 -8.47
N THR A 647 28.77 -9.87 -7.28
CA THR A 647 28.40 -11.19 -6.73
C THR A 647 26.91 -11.38 -6.45
N THR A 648 26.14 -10.30 -6.36
CA THR A 648 24.68 -10.31 -6.20
C THR A 648 23.90 -10.53 -7.49
N LEU A 649 24.54 -10.33 -8.65
CA LEU A 649 23.89 -10.37 -9.96
C LEU A 649 23.42 -11.79 -10.32
N GLN A 650 22.18 -11.91 -10.77
CA GLN A 650 21.50 -13.17 -11.09
C GLN A 650 21.08 -13.21 -12.57
N VAL A 651 20.65 -12.08 -13.14
CA VAL A 651 20.12 -12.00 -14.51
C VAL A 651 20.75 -10.84 -15.28
N ILE A 652 21.09 -11.09 -16.55
CA ILE A 652 21.49 -10.09 -17.55
C ILE A 652 20.50 -10.12 -18.71
N HIS A 653 19.90 -8.98 -19.02
CA HIS A 653 19.15 -8.75 -20.26
C HIS A 653 20.04 -7.98 -21.24
N LEU A 654 20.43 -8.61 -22.35
CA LEU A 654 21.27 -8.02 -23.40
C LEU A 654 20.40 -7.58 -24.59
N HIS A 655 20.29 -6.28 -24.80
CA HIS A 655 19.48 -5.65 -25.85
C HIS A 655 20.36 -5.13 -26.98
N GLU A 656 20.11 -5.55 -28.21
CA GLU A 656 20.75 -4.95 -29.39
C GLU A 656 20.12 -3.59 -29.73
N THR A 657 20.89 -2.51 -29.72
CA THR A 657 20.38 -1.15 -30.04
C THR A 657 20.18 -0.92 -31.53
N THR A 658 20.93 -1.64 -32.36
CA THR A 658 21.04 -1.46 -33.81
C THR A 658 21.22 -2.79 -34.49
N LYS A 659 20.70 -2.94 -35.71
CA LYS A 659 20.93 -4.12 -36.55
C LYS A 659 22.44 -4.25 -36.80
N ASN A 660 23.06 -5.27 -36.20
CA ASN A 660 24.51 -5.42 -36.19
C ASN A 660 25.06 -5.45 -37.63
N ILE A 661 26.20 -4.80 -37.87
CA ILE A 661 26.90 -4.81 -39.18
C ILE A 661 27.35 -6.24 -39.53
N GLU A 662 27.55 -7.07 -38.51
CA GLU A 662 27.92 -8.48 -38.64
C GLU A 662 26.72 -9.39 -38.96
N SER A 663 26.99 -10.51 -39.63
CA SER A 663 25.94 -11.50 -39.92
C SER A 663 25.32 -12.08 -38.65
N SER A 664 24.01 -12.37 -38.67
CA SER A 664 23.27 -12.93 -37.52
C SER A 664 23.96 -14.18 -36.93
N ASN A 665 24.53 -15.04 -37.77
CA ASN A 665 25.32 -16.20 -37.33
C ASN A 665 26.56 -15.80 -36.52
N ARG A 666 27.29 -14.76 -36.93
CA ARG A 666 28.48 -14.26 -36.22
C ARG A 666 28.07 -13.56 -34.92
N THR A 667 26.97 -12.81 -34.92
CA THR A 667 26.39 -12.18 -33.72
C THR A 667 26.00 -13.22 -32.67
N LYS A 668 25.25 -14.26 -33.07
CA LYS A 668 24.87 -15.39 -32.20
C LYS A 668 26.10 -16.12 -31.64
N ALA A 669 27.11 -16.36 -32.47
CA ALA A 669 28.37 -16.97 -32.02
C ALA A 669 29.15 -16.08 -31.00
N ARG A 670 29.16 -14.76 -31.18
CA ARG A 670 29.76 -13.81 -30.21
C ARG A 670 29.03 -13.85 -28.87
N ILE A 671 27.69 -13.87 -28.90
CA ILE A 671 26.83 -13.89 -27.71
C ILE A 671 26.95 -15.22 -26.95
N GLU A 672 26.97 -16.37 -27.63
CA GLU A 672 27.20 -17.65 -26.94
C GLU A 672 28.62 -17.77 -26.38
N SER A 673 29.62 -17.19 -27.04
CA SER A 673 30.97 -17.07 -26.48
C SER A 673 30.99 -16.17 -25.24
N PHE A 674 30.23 -15.07 -25.22
CA PHE A 674 30.04 -14.19 -24.06
C PHE A 674 29.38 -14.93 -22.88
N LYS A 675 28.23 -15.58 -23.10
CA LYS A 675 27.55 -16.39 -22.08
C LYS A 675 28.45 -17.51 -21.54
N THR A 676 29.27 -18.12 -22.40
CA THR A 676 30.20 -19.19 -21.98
C THR A 676 31.28 -18.66 -21.04
N ARG A 677 31.96 -17.55 -21.39
CA ARG A 677 32.96 -16.92 -20.50
C ARG A 677 32.35 -16.50 -19.16
N LEU A 678 31.14 -15.92 -19.17
CA LEU A 678 30.41 -15.60 -17.94
C LEU A 678 30.17 -16.84 -17.06
N ARG A 679 29.66 -17.94 -17.63
CA ARG A 679 29.45 -19.20 -16.90
C ARG A 679 30.76 -19.77 -16.33
N GLU A 680 31.83 -19.80 -17.11
CA GLU A 680 33.15 -20.31 -16.69
C GLU A 680 33.77 -19.49 -15.56
N HIS A 681 33.67 -18.16 -15.62
CA HIS A 681 34.17 -17.29 -14.57
C HIS A 681 33.29 -17.32 -13.32
N ARG A 682 31.95 -17.38 -13.48
CA ARG A 682 31.00 -17.39 -12.36
C ARG A 682 30.89 -18.76 -11.65
N ALA A 683 31.17 -19.88 -12.33
CA ALA A 683 31.24 -21.20 -11.71
C ALA A 683 32.25 -21.27 -10.55
N LYS A 684 33.26 -20.39 -10.55
CA LYS A 684 34.25 -20.23 -9.46
C LYS A 684 33.67 -19.50 -8.22
N VAL A 685 32.45 -18.97 -8.30
CA VAL A 685 31.81 -18.06 -7.33
C VAL A 685 30.42 -18.60 -6.86
N LEU A 686 30.09 -19.85 -7.18
CA LEU A 686 28.98 -20.64 -6.61
C LEU A 686 27.51 -20.18 -6.87
N GLN A 687 27.25 -19.19 -7.73
CA GLN A 687 25.88 -18.89 -8.21
C GLN A 687 25.80 -18.86 -9.74
N PRO A 688 24.82 -19.52 -10.39
CA PRO A 688 24.61 -19.39 -11.81
C PRO A 688 24.15 -17.97 -12.16
N LEU A 689 24.50 -17.52 -13.37
CA LEU A 689 24.10 -16.23 -13.92
C LEU A 689 23.33 -16.48 -15.23
N GLU A 690 22.08 -16.04 -15.27
CA GLU A 690 21.22 -16.19 -16.43
C GLU A 690 21.40 -14.99 -17.39
N CYS A 691 21.34 -15.25 -18.69
CA CYS A 691 21.55 -14.22 -19.71
C CYS A 691 20.57 -14.40 -20.87
N TYR A 692 19.64 -13.45 -20.96
CA TYR A 692 18.67 -13.34 -22.04
C TYR A 692 19.18 -12.35 -23.08
N HIS A 693 18.90 -12.64 -24.35
CA HIS A 693 19.33 -11.82 -25.48
C HIS A 693 18.09 -11.45 -26.30
N TYR A 694 17.98 -10.17 -26.64
CA TYR A 694 16.91 -9.59 -27.42
C TYR A 694 17.51 -9.02 -28.71
N GLU A 695 17.13 -9.62 -29.84
CA GLU A 695 17.47 -9.11 -31.18
C GLU A 695 16.81 -7.75 -31.39
N ALA A 696 17.47 -6.84 -32.12
CA ALA A 696 16.97 -5.50 -32.36
C ALA A 696 15.60 -5.54 -33.07
N TYR A 697 14.55 -5.06 -32.39
CA TYR A 697 13.19 -5.10 -32.94
C TYR A 697 13.07 -4.13 -34.12
N GLU A 698 12.67 -4.64 -35.29
CA GLU A 698 12.26 -3.80 -36.41
C GLU A 698 10.96 -3.07 -36.05
N LYS A 699 11.08 -1.91 -35.40
CA LYS A 699 10.13 -0.83 -35.64
C LYS A 699 10.23 -0.50 -37.12
N ASN A 700 9.39 -1.15 -37.92
CA ASN A 700 8.87 -0.55 -39.15
C ASN A 700 8.53 0.90 -38.77
N PRO A 701 9.17 1.91 -39.39
CA PRO A 701 8.71 3.28 -39.22
C PRO A 701 7.32 3.31 -39.86
N SER A 702 6.30 3.11 -39.05
CA SER A 702 4.92 3.42 -39.40
C SER A 702 4.94 4.86 -39.85
N ARG A 703 4.85 5.05 -41.17
CA ARG A 703 4.91 6.36 -41.82
C ARG A 703 4.01 7.30 -41.04
N THR A 704 4.60 8.33 -40.42
CA THR A 704 3.89 9.54 -40.07
C THR A 704 3.61 10.34 -41.34
N GLU A 705 2.91 9.71 -42.29
CA GLU A 705 2.18 10.39 -43.36
C GLU A 705 0.96 11.03 -42.69
N GLY A 706 1.19 12.26 -42.24
CA GLY A 706 0.30 12.99 -41.35
C GLY A 706 0.83 14.36 -40.97
N GLN A 707 1.73 14.94 -41.76
CA GLN A 707 1.81 16.40 -41.83
C GLN A 707 0.52 16.89 -42.47
N MET A 708 -0.50 17.09 -41.63
CA MET A 708 -1.61 17.98 -41.94
C MET A 708 -0.99 19.30 -42.41
N PRO A 709 -1.53 19.96 -43.46
CA PRO A 709 -1.06 21.27 -43.86
C PRO A 709 -1.04 22.18 -42.63
N THR A 710 0.07 22.89 -42.41
CA THR A 710 0.06 24.04 -41.51
C THR A 710 -0.97 25.01 -42.07
N GLU A 711 -2.16 25.03 -41.46
CA GLU A 711 -3.16 26.05 -41.72
C GLU A 711 -2.48 27.41 -41.52
N LYS A 712 -2.66 28.28 -42.51
CA LYS A 712 -2.08 29.63 -42.48
C LYS A 712 -2.54 30.31 -41.19
N LEU A 713 -1.69 31.16 -40.61
CA LEU A 713 -2.09 32.06 -39.53
C LEU A 713 -3.41 32.76 -39.91
N GLU A 714 -4.52 32.29 -39.32
CA GLU A 714 -5.69 33.14 -39.22
C GLU A 714 -5.30 34.30 -38.33
N GLN A 715 -5.47 35.53 -38.84
CA GLN A 715 -5.28 36.74 -38.07
C GLN A 715 -6.13 36.63 -36.80
N ARG A 716 -5.51 36.83 -35.62
CA ARG A 716 -6.15 36.72 -34.29
C ARG A 716 -7.58 37.22 -34.36
N ALA A 717 -8.54 36.30 -34.41
CA ALA A 717 -9.95 36.66 -34.41
C ALA A 717 -10.21 37.49 -33.15
N LYS A 718 -10.92 38.60 -33.30
CA LYS A 718 -11.25 39.50 -32.19
C LYS A 718 -12.08 38.71 -31.18
N ILE A 719 -11.46 38.27 -30.08
CA ILE A 719 -12.14 37.52 -29.03
C ILE A 719 -13.00 38.50 -28.26
N ASP A 720 -14.31 38.26 -28.22
CA ASP A 720 -15.22 39.07 -27.42
C ASP A 720 -14.89 38.88 -25.93
N SER A 721 -14.56 39.97 -25.24
CA SER A 721 -14.20 39.93 -23.83
C SER A 721 -15.42 39.58 -22.99
N TYR A 722 -15.42 38.42 -22.35
CA TYR A 722 -16.43 38.04 -21.37
C TYR A 722 -16.39 39.00 -20.16
N GLN A 723 -17.42 39.83 -19.99
CA GLN A 723 -17.60 40.65 -18.79
C GLN A 723 -17.59 39.79 -17.52
N TRP A 724 -18.20 38.61 -17.57
CA TRP A 724 -18.17 37.61 -16.50
C TRP A 724 -16.73 37.29 -16.03
N LEU A 725 -15.82 37.03 -16.97
CA LEU A 725 -14.43 36.68 -16.63
C LEU A 725 -13.68 37.89 -16.07
N SER A 726 -13.85 39.09 -16.63
CA SER A 726 -13.15 40.29 -16.15
C SER A 726 -13.59 40.71 -14.75
N VAL A 727 -14.87 40.53 -14.39
CA VAL A 727 -15.38 40.74 -13.02
C VAL A 727 -14.76 39.72 -12.06
N MET A 728 -14.80 38.43 -12.41
CA MET A 728 -14.26 37.38 -11.53
C MET A 728 -12.74 37.45 -11.39
N ASP A 729 -12.00 37.78 -12.44
CA ASP A 729 -10.54 37.98 -12.39
C ASP A 729 -10.18 39.11 -11.39
N ARG A 730 -10.88 40.26 -11.48
CA ARG A 730 -10.65 41.40 -10.57
C ARG A 730 -10.95 41.06 -9.11
N PHE A 731 -12.05 40.35 -8.84
CA PHE A 731 -12.40 39.94 -7.48
C PHE A 731 -11.46 38.84 -6.95
N ALA A 732 -11.09 37.88 -7.80
CA ALA A 732 -10.13 36.83 -7.46
C ALA A 732 -8.75 37.42 -7.12
N ASP A 733 -8.29 38.46 -7.82
CA ASP A 733 -7.04 39.16 -7.50
C ASP A 733 -7.09 39.80 -6.12
N GLY A 734 -8.19 40.49 -5.81
CA GLY A 734 -8.42 41.04 -4.49
C GLY A 734 -8.41 39.99 -3.36
N ILE A 735 -9.00 38.81 -3.59
CA ILE A 735 -8.96 37.68 -2.65
C ILE A 735 -7.55 37.04 -2.56
N ALA A 736 -6.78 37.06 -3.65
CA ALA A 736 -5.41 36.57 -3.67
C ALA A 736 -4.44 37.49 -2.90
N SER A 737 -4.68 38.81 -2.96
CA SER A 737 -3.88 39.85 -2.30
C SER A 737 -4.32 40.19 -0.87
N LEU A 738 -5.47 39.70 -0.40
CA LEU A 738 -6.03 40.01 0.92
C LEU A 738 -5.06 39.61 2.06
N GLU A 739 -4.63 40.61 2.85
CA GLU A 739 -3.66 40.39 3.93
C GLU A 739 -4.36 40.17 5.29
N PRO A 740 -3.79 39.35 6.20
CA PRO A 740 -4.31 39.21 7.57
C PRO A 740 -4.23 40.52 8.36
N LEU A 741 -5.29 40.86 9.10
CA LEU A 741 -5.35 42.07 9.91
C LEU A 741 -4.42 42.00 11.13
N GLU A 742 -3.96 43.15 11.63
CA GLU A 742 -3.12 43.23 12.85
C GLU A 742 -3.78 42.56 14.07
N CYS A 743 -5.11 42.64 14.20
CA CYS A 743 -5.86 41.99 15.27
C CYS A 743 -5.86 40.45 15.19
N PHE A 744 -5.33 39.86 14.10
CA PHE A 744 -5.20 38.41 13.95
C PHE A 744 -3.91 37.84 14.56
N GLN A 745 -3.03 38.68 15.12
CA GLN A 745 -1.68 38.29 15.55
C GLN A 745 -1.65 37.35 16.77
N GLY A 746 -1.24 36.11 16.49
CA GLY A 746 -0.58 35.16 17.37
C GLY A 746 0.48 34.41 16.55
N GLU A 747 1.49 33.83 17.20
CA GLU A 747 2.74 33.37 16.56
C GLU A 747 2.57 32.68 15.18
N ASP A 748 3.20 33.29 14.16
CA ASP A 748 3.44 32.85 12.78
C ASP A 748 2.25 32.51 11.86
N ASP A 749 1.00 32.35 12.32
CA ASP A 749 -0.15 32.06 11.42
C ASP A 749 -1.53 32.26 12.08
N TYR A 750 -2.40 33.07 11.45
CA TYR A 750 -3.76 33.35 11.94
C TYR A 750 -4.69 32.12 11.94
N LEU A 751 -4.37 31.05 11.19
CA LEU A 751 -5.14 29.80 11.23
C LEU A 751 -4.85 28.96 12.49
N LYS A 752 -3.76 29.25 13.23
CA LYS A 752 -3.39 28.54 14.47
C LYS A 752 -4.13 29.04 15.71
N HIS A 753 -5.01 30.05 15.59
CA HIS A 753 -5.72 30.63 16.73
C HIS A 753 -6.45 29.57 17.58
N PRO A 754 -6.29 29.52 18.92
CA PRO A 754 -6.83 28.44 19.75
C PRO A 754 -8.36 28.30 19.66
N SER A 755 -9.08 29.42 19.52
CA SER A 755 -10.56 29.42 19.41
C SER A 755 -11.09 29.10 18.02
N LEU A 756 -10.24 28.92 17.01
CA LEU A 756 -10.69 28.57 15.66
C LEU A 756 -11.13 27.09 15.62
N PRO A 757 -12.32 26.76 15.10
CA PRO A 757 -12.69 25.37 14.83
C PRO A 757 -11.85 24.77 13.70
N ASP A 758 -11.60 23.46 13.76
CA ASP A 758 -10.80 22.74 12.75
C ASP A 758 -11.36 22.87 11.33
N GLU A 759 -12.66 23.08 11.18
CA GLU A 759 -13.29 23.27 9.86
C GLU A 759 -12.90 24.60 9.20
N LEU A 760 -12.60 25.63 9.99
CA LEU A 760 -12.12 26.92 9.47
C LEU A 760 -10.60 26.91 9.21
N ARG A 761 -9.85 25.97 9.78
CA ARG A 761 -8.41 25.80 9.51
C ARG A 761 -8.14 25.21 8.13
N LYS A 762 -9.07 24.46 7.55
CA LYS A 762 -8.91 23.76 6.27
C LYS A 762 -9.18 24.68 5.08
N ASP A 763 -8.31 24.62 4.08
CA ASP A 763 -8.61 25.17 2.75
C ASP A 763 -9.68 24.35 2.03
N VAL A 764 -10.37 24.98 1.08
CA VAL A 764 -11.43 24.37 0.27
C VAL A 764 -10.82 23.37 -0.71
N LYS A 765 -11.27 22.12 -0.68
CA LYS A 765 -10.71 21.03 -1.50
C LYS A 765 -11.63 20.61 -2.65
N VAL A 766 -11.11 20.69 -3.87
CA VAL A 766 -11.77 20.25 -5.11
C VAL A 766 -11.08 18.98 -5.63
N ALA A 767 -11.82 17.89 -5.76
CA ALA A 767 -11.37 16.74 -6.54
C ALA A 767 -11.68 17.00 -8.03
N LEU A 768 -10.63 17.13 -8.84
CA LEU A 768 -10.74 17.26 -10.29
C LEU A 768 -10.57 15.88 -10.92
N ILE A 769 -11.68 15.31 -11.41
CA ILE A 769 -11.72 13.99 -12.02
C ILE A 769 -11.65 14.17 -13.54
N ASP A 770 -10.48 13.94 -14.13
CA ASP A 770 -10.18 14.26 -15.54
C ASP A 770 -8.97 13.45 -16.06
N ASP A 771 -8.32 13.87 -17.16
CA ASP A 771 -7.19 13.16 -17.79
C ASP A 771 -5.81 13.29 -17.10
N GLY A 772 -5.77 13.96 -15.94
CA GLY A 772 -4.56 14.37 -15.21
C GLY A 772 -4.32 15.88 -15.25
N VAL A 773 -3.30 16.36 -14.54
CA VAL A 773 -3.03 17.82 -14.41
C VAL A 773 -1.52 18.11 -14.44
N ASN A 774 -1.04 18.82 -15.45
CA ASN A 774 0.36 19.28 -15.49
C ASN A 774 0.61 20.40 -14.46
N PHE A 775 1.07 20.02 -13.27
CA PHE A 775 1.32 20.95 -12.16
C PHE A 775 2.73 21.59 -12.15
N LEU A 776 3.58 21.29 -13.14
CA LEU A 776 4.92 21.88 -13.26
C LEU A 776 4.88 23.39 -13.53
N HIS A 777 3.74 23.91 -13.98
CA HIS A 777 3.56 25.35 -14.20
C HIS A 777 3.40 26.09 -12.88
N LYS A 778 4.14 27.21 -12.74
CA LYS A 778 4.17 28.04 -11.53
C LYS A 778 2.77 28.49 -11.08
N SER A 779 1.85 28.71 -12.01
CA SER A 779 0.48 29.19 -11.76
C SER A 779 -0.45 28.13 -11.17
N LEU A 780 -0.09 26.83 -11.21
CA LEU A 780 -0.83 25.73 -10.58
C LEU A 780 -0.11 25.09 -9.39
N ALA A 781 1.22 25.22 -9.29
CA ALA A 781 2.05 24.53 -8.31
C ALA A 781 1.61 24.71 -6.84
N GLU A 782 1.05 25.86 -6.48
CA GLU A 782 0.57 26.16 -5.10
C GLU A 782 -0.84 25.63 -4.80
N ASN A 783 -1.59 25.27 -5.84
CA ASN A 783 -2.98 24.82 -5.73
C ASN A 783 -3.09 23.30 -5.76
N ILE A 784 -2.15 22.60 -6.40
CA ILE A 784 -2.20 21.15 -6.53
C ILE A 784 -1.72 20.49 -5.24
N ASP A 785 -2.67 20.01 -4.46
CA ASP A 785 -2.48 19.39 -3.13
C ASP A 785 -2.35 17.86 -3.23
N GLY A 786 -1.60 17.42 -4.26
CA GLY A 786 -1.44 16.01 -4.63
C GLY A 786 -2.45 15.51 -5.67
N GLY A 787 -2.51 14.19 -5.80
CA GLY A 787 -3.37 13.52 -6.78
C GLY A 787 -3.17 12.00 -6.79
N LYS A 788 -4.01 11.31 -7.54
CA LYS A 788 -4.01 9.85 -7.67
C LYS A 788 -4.40 9.43 -9.08
N SER A 789 -3.77 8.36 -9.58
CA SER A 789 -4.06 7.79 -10.89
C SER A 789 -4.98 6.57 -10.78
N PHE A 790 -6.07 6.62 -11.53
CA PHE A 790 -7.06 5.57 -11.80
C PHE A 790 -6.96 5.08 -13.24
N ASP A 791 -5.86 5.44 -13.93
CA ASP A 791 -5.50 4.95 -15.25
C ASP A 791 -5.29 3.42 -15.25
N ARG A 792 -5.22 2.82 -16.43
CA ARG A 792 -4.83 1.42 -16.56
C ARG A 792 -3.38 1.25 -16.10
N GLU A 793 -3.07 0.10 -15.53
CA GLU A 793 -1.68 -0.34 -15.42
C GLU A 793 -1.14 -0.50 -16.85
N TYR A 794 0.00 0.14 -17.15
CA TYR A 794 0.66 -0.03 -18.43
C TYR A 794 1.31 -1.41 -18.48
N ASP A 795 1.30 -2.02 -19.66
CA ASP A 795 1.98 -3.28 -19.93
C ASP A 795 2.95 -3.01 -21.07
N ASP A 796 4.24 -3.07 -20.79
CA ASP A 796 5.31 -2.87 -21.79
C ASP A 796 5.63 -4.16 -22.56
N GLY A 797 4.91 -5.25 -22.29
CA GLY A 797 5.12 -6.58 -22.86
C GLY A 797 6.05 -7.48 -22.03
N TYR A 798 6.72 -6.94 -21.01
CA TYR A 798 7.59 -7.69 -20.09
C TYR A 798 7.18 -7.53 -18.63
N ARG A 799 6.71 -6.35 -18.20
CA ARG A 799 6.37 -6.03 -16.80
C ARG A 799 5.13 -5.13 -16.70
N PRO A 800 4.32 -5.29 -15.63
CA PRO A 800 3.29 -4.33 -15.31
C PRO A 800 3.97 -3.07 -14.75
N GLY A 801 3.91 -1.98 -15.52
CA GLY A 801 4.37 -0.67 -15.07
C GLY A 801 3.43 -0.09 -14.00
N LEU A 802 3.84 1.03 -13.40
CA LEU A 802 2.86 1.84 -12.67
C LEU A 802 1.80 2.40 -13.64
N ARG A 803 0.69 2.84 -13.07
CA ARG A 803 -0.25 3.72 -13.76
C ARG A 803 0.47 5.03 -14.07
N GLU A 804 0.22 5.61 -15.24
CA GLU A 804 0.78 6.92 -15.57
C GLU A 804 0.49 7.92 -14.44
N PRO A 805 1.47 8.74 -14.04
CA PRO A 805 1.32 9.64 -12.91
C PRO A 805 0.18 10.63 -13.15
N PHE A 806 -0.54 10.99 -12.08
CA PHE A 806 -1.67 11.92 -12.15
C PHE A 806 -1.31 13.30 -12.73
N HIS A 807 -0.02 13.63 -12.72
CA HIS A 807 0.52 14.89 -13.21
C HIS A 807 0.95 14.87 -14.68
N GLY A 808 0.75 13.74 -15.37
CA GLY A 808 0.74 13.66 -16.82
C GLY A 808 -0.67 13.75 -17.38
N SER A 809 -1.17 14.97 -17.65
CA SER A 809 -2.44 15.17 -18.36
C SER A 809 -2.35 14.58 -19.77
N ALA A 810 -3.22 13.63 -20.11
CA ALA A 810 -3.08 12.83 -21.33
C ALA A 810 -3.31 13.63 -22.63
N THR A 811 -4.14 14.68 -22.57
CA THR A 811 -4.54 15.55 -23.68
C THR A 811 -4.36 17.05 -23.39
N GLY A 812 -4.07 17.42 -22.13
CA GLY A 812 -4.07 18.80 -21.64
C GLY A 812 -5.42 19.25 -21.06
N HIS A 813 -6.49 18.44 -21.20
CA HIS A 813 -7.85 18.83 -20.82
C HIS A 813 -7.98 19.12 -19.31
N GLY A 814 -7.56 18.19 -18.44
CA GLY A 814 -7.60 18.38 -17.00
C GLY A 814 -6.69 19.51 -16.51
N THR A 815 -5.60 19.78 -17.22
CA THR A 815 -4.74 20.95 -16.94
C THR A 815 -5.50 22.26 -17.18
N CYS A 816 -6.23 22.37 -18.31
CA CYS A 816 -7.12 23.50 -18.57
C CYS A 816 -8.21 23.63 -17.49
N MET A 817 -8.86 22.53 -17.09
CA MET A 817 -9.89 22.56 -16.04
C MET A 817 -9.31 23.06 -14.70
N ALA A 818 -8.09 22.66 -14.34
CA ALA A 818 -7.40 23.14 -13.15
C ALA A 818 -7.14 24.66 -13.19
N TYR A 819 -6.70 25.21 -14.34
CA TYR A 819 -6.56 26.66 -14.52
C TYR A 819 -7.90 27.39 -14.33
N MET A 820 -8.99 26.89 -14.91
CA MET A 820 -10.31 27.54 -14.81
C MET A 820 -10.87 27.52 -13.37
N ILE A 821 -10.62 26.44 -12.60
CA ILE A 821 -10.98 26.38 -11.18
C ILE A 821 -10.14 27.40 -10.36
N ARG A 822 -8.82 27.44 -10.58
CA ARG A 822 -7.88 28.39 -9.92
C ARG A 822 -8.22 29.84 -10.25
N ARG A 823 -8.55 30.15 -11.51
CA ARG A 823 -8.85 31.50 -12.00
C ARG A 823 -9.94 32.18 -11.16
N VAL A 824 -10.98 31.42 -10.80
CA VAL A 824 -12.10 31.93 -10.00
C VAL A 824 -11.82 31.86 -8.50
N CYS A 825 -11.19 30.80 -7.99
CA CYS A 825 -10.85 30.66 -6.57
C CYS A 825 -9.32 30.55 -6.38
N PRO A 826 -8.60 31.65 -6.08
CA PRO A 826 -7.14 31.65 -6.06
C PRO A 826 -6.54 30.74 -4.98
N ARG A 827 -7.19 30.65 -3.80
CA ARG A 827 -6.71 29.86 -2.65
C ARG A 827 -7.27 28.43 -2.60
N VAL A 828 -7.81 27.92 -3.71
CA VAL A 828 -8.34 26.56 -3.81
C VAL A 828 -7.24 25.50 -3.71
N LYS A 829 -7.55 24.34 -3.12
CA LYS A 829 -6.69 23.14 -3.18
C LYS A 829 -7.33 22.12 -4.11
N ILE A 830 -6.68 21.85 -5.23
CA ILE A 830 -7.11 20.91 -6.27
C ILE A 830 -6.36 19.59 -6.07
N PHE A 831 -7.09 18.48 -6.09
CA PHE A 831 -6.52 17.14 -6.08
C PHE A 831 -6.80 16.48 -7.44
N GLY A 832 -5.74 16.12 -8.16
CA GLY A 832 -5.86 15.54 -9.51
C GLY A 832 -6.19 14.06 -9.48
N CYS A 833 -7.39 13.67 -9.90
CA CYS A 833 -7.79 12.29 -10.11
C CYS A 833 -7.69 11.95 -11.61
N LYS A 834 -6.55 11.40 -12.05
CA LYS A 834 -6.34 10.99 -13.44
C LYS A 834 -7.13 9.72 -13.75
N LEU A 835 -7.93 9.76 -14.80
CA LEU A 835 -8.70 8.62 -15.32
C LEU A 835 -7.95 7.80 -16.36
N ASN A 836 -8.50 6.62 -16.68
CA ASN A 836 -8.08 5.81 -17.82
C ASN A 836 -8.64 6.41 -19.12
N VAL A 837 -7.74 6.75 -20.05
CA VAL A 837 -8.03 7.49 -21.27
C VAL A 837 -7.87 6.60 -22.50
N LEU A 838 -8.99 6.27 -23.14
CA LEU A 838 -9.02 5.58 -24.42
C LEU A 838 -8.79 6.59 -25.56
N ARG A 839 -7.76 6.37 -26.38
CA ARG A 839 -7.52 7.17 -27.60
C ARG A 839 -8.28 6.53 -28.76
N GLY A 840 -9.27 7.24 -29.31
CA GLY A 840 -10.12 6.73 -30.39
C GLY A 840 -9.43 6.73 -31.76
N ASN A 841 -9.59 5.65 -32.53
CA ASN A 841 -8.98 5.47 -33.86
C ASN A 841 -9.67 6.23 -35.01
N VAL A 842 -10.83 6.87 -34.79
CA VAL A 842 -11.67 7.41 -35.89
C VAL A 842 -11.85 8.93 -35.84
N ASP A 843 -12.05 9.53 -34.66
CA ASP A 843 -12.29 10.99 -34.52
C ASP A 843 -11.25 11.73 -33.65
N GLY A 844 -10.20 11.05 -33.17
CA GLY A 844 -9.13 11.65 -32.36
C GLY A 844 -9.54 12.17 -30.96
N LYS A 845 -10.84 12.24 -30.64
CA LYS A 845 -11.33 12.57 -29.30
C LYS A 845 -11.00 11.44 -28.31
N ALA A 846 -10.36 11.81 -27.21
CA ALA A 846 -10.15 10.94 -26.07
C ALA A 846 -11.47 10.67 -25.34
N SER A 847 -11.67 9.44 -24.86
CA SER A 847 -12.80 9.06 -24.01
C SER A 847 -12.34 8.40 -22.72
N PHE A 848 -13.17 8.48 -21.68
CA PHE A 848 -12.85 7.94 -20.36
C PHE A 848 -13.56 6.59 -20.12
N THR A 849 -13.00 5.75 -19.25
CA THR A 849 -13.72 4.53 -18.83
C THR A 849 -14.58 4.77 -17.58
N ALA A 850 -15.84 4.32 -17.64
CA ALA A 850 -16.78 4.42 -16.52
C ALA A 850 -16.23 3.79 -15.23
N LYS A 851 -15.50 2.67 -15.35
CA LYS A 851 -14.79 2.02 -14.24
C LYS A 851 -13.85 2.97 -13.50
N SER A 852 -12.92 3.61 -14.24
CA SER A 852 -11.95 4.52 -13.65
C SER A 852 -12.62 5.74 -13.00
N ALA A 853 -13.73 6.21 -13.58
CA ALA A 853 -14.52 7.29 -13.01
C ALA A 853 -15.22 6.87 -11.71
N ALA A 854 -15.80 5.67 -11.65
CA ALA A 854 -16.40 5.13 -10.43
C ALA A 854 -15.35 4.99 -9.32
N ASP A 855 -14.18 4.41 -9.62
CA ASP A 855 -13.06 4.32 -8.67
C ASP A 855 -12.63 5.71 -8.15
N ALA A 856 -12.57 6.72 -9.03
CA ALA A 856 -12.19 8.09 -8.67
C ALA A 856 -13.25 8.83 -7.83
N VAL A 857 -14.54 8.64 -8.12
CA VAL A 857 -15.63 9.23 -7.33
C VAL A 857 -15.71 8.56 -5.95
N GLU A 858 -15.68 7.23 -5.87
CA GLU A 858 -15.65 6.50 -4.59
C GLU A 858 -14.47 6.96 -3.71
N TYR A 859 -13.30 7.17 -4.32
CA TYR A 859 -12.14 7.72 -3.64
C TYR A 859 -12.37 9.14 -3.12
N ALA A 860 -12.94 10.03 -3.93
CA ALA A 860 -13.27 11.39 -3.51
C ALA A 860 -14.30 11.42 -2.36
N VAL A 861 -15.25 10.49 -2.36
CA VAL A 861 -16.20 10.30 -1.25
C VAL A 861 -15.49 9.85 0.03
N ALA A 862 -14.64 8.82 -0.04
CA ALA A 862 -13.89 8.34 1.11
C ALA A 862 -13.00 9.43 1.74
N ARG A 863 -12.45 10.33 0.90
CA ARG A 863 -11.60 11.45 1.33
C ARG A 863 -12.35 12.74 1.66
N LYS A 864 -13.68 12.77 1.53
CA LYS A 864 -14.56 13.88 1.95
C LYS A 864 -14.13 15.24 1.37
N PHE A 865 -13.91 15.28 0.05
CA PHE A 865 -13.73 16.55 -0.67
C PHE A 865 -14.96 17.45 -0.53
N ASP A 866 -14.77 18.77 -0.64
CA ASP A 866 -15.88 19.72 -0.60
C ASP A 866 -16.65 19.73 -1.93
N ILE A 867 -15.90 19.63 -3.02
CA ILE A 867 -16.41 19.69 -4.40
C ILE A 867 -15.77 18.56 -5.22
N ILE A 868 -16.56 17.93 -6.09
CA ILE A 868 -16.11 17.05 -7.17
C ILE A 868 -16.47 17.74 -8.50
N SER A 869 -15.47 17.95 -9.36
CA SER A 869 -15.62 18.50 -10.71
C SER A 869 -15.43 17.41 -11.76
N ILE A 870 -16.47 17.16 -12.57
CA ILE A 870 -16.47 16.15 -13.64
C ILE A 870 -16.76 16.86 -14.97
N SER A 871 -15.72 17.34 -15.63
CA SER A 871 -15.82 18.18 -16.83
C SER A 871 -15.87 17.37 -18.14
N TRP A 872 -16.44 16.17 -18.11
CA TRP A 872 -16.58 15.26 -19.25
C TRP A 872 -17.81 14.34 -19.06
N THR A 873 -18.17 13.59 -20.11
CA THR A 873 -19.24 12.57 -20.05
C THR A 873 -18.83 11.28 -20.75
N VAL A 874 -19.32 10.13 -20.27
CA VAL A 874 -19.21 8.81 -20.91
C VAL A 874 -20.61 8.31 -21.27
N GLN A 875 -20.76 7.83 -22.50
CA GLN A 875 -22.02 7.28 -23.00
C GLN A 875 -22.24 5.85 -22.48
N LEU A 876 -23.46 5.57 -22.04
CA LEU A 876 -23.94 4.21 -21.77
C LEU A 876 -23.99 3.42 -23.07
N GLN A 877 -23.21 2.34 -23.14
CA GLN A 877 -23.15 1.39 -24.24
C GLN A 877 -23.66 0.04 -23.75
N LYS A 878 -24.39 -0.68 -24.61
CA LYS A 878 -25.07 -1.96 -24.30
C LYS A 878 -24.94 -2.99 -25.42
N ASP A 879 -24.05 -2.75 -26.39
CA ASP A 879 -23.72 -3.76 -27.39
C ASP A 879 -22.83 -4.85 -26.77
N GLU A 880 -22.95 -6.08 -27.27
CA GLU A 880 -22.26 -7.27 -26.71
C GLU A 880 -20.72 -7.15 -26.65
N LYS A 881 -20.12 -6.18 -27.35
CA LYS A 881 -18.67 -5.97 -27.42
C LYS A 881 -18.16 -4.84 -26.53
N HIS A 882 -19.01 -3.89 -26.14
CA HIS A 882 -18.61 -2.70 -25.37
C HIS A 882 -19.59 -2.33 -24.24
N ASP A 883 -20.44 -3.26 -23.78
CA ASP A 883 -21.33 -3.04 -22.63
C ASP A 883 -20.56 -2.52 -21.41
N ASN A 884 -20.93 -1.31 -20.99
CA ASN A 884 -20.36 -0.62 -19.83
C ASN A 884 -21.40 -0.39 -18.72
N SER A 885 -22.59 -0.99 -18.84
CA SER A 885 -23.74 -0.75 -17.97
C SER A 885 -23.45 -1.02 -16.48
N ALA A 886 -22.68 -2.07 -16.16
CA ALA A 886 -22.29 -2.38 -14.79
C ALA A 886 -21.42 -1.28 -14.16
N ASP A 887 -20.44 -0.75 -14.90
CA ASP A 887 -19.57 0.34 -14.44
C ASP A 887 -20.31 1.68 -14.40
N ILE A 888 -21.24 1.93 -15.34
CA ILE A 888 -22.13 3.11 -15.32
C ILE A 888 -23.05 3.09 -14.10
N ASN A 889 -23.66 1.94 -13.77
CA ASN A 889 -24.48 1.78 -12.57
C ASN A 889 -23.63 2.01 -11.30
N ARG A 890 -22.37 1.53 -11.27
CA ARG A 890 -21.44 1.78 -10.17
C ARG A 890 -21.09 3.26 -10.05
N LEU A 891 -20.86 3.96 -11.17
CA LEU A 891 -20.63 5.40 -11.20
C LEU A 891 -21.85 6.19 -10.68
N GLU A 892 -23.08 5.87 -11.11
CA GLU A 892 -24.29 6.51 -10.59
C GLU A 892 -24.46 6.28 -9.08
N ASN A 893 -24.17 5.07 -8.58
CA ASN A 893 -24.17 4.77 -7.15
C ASN A 893 -23.11 5.57 -6.38
N ALA A 894 -21.88 5.67 -6.90
CA ALA A 894 -20.80 6.45 -6.30
C ALA A 894 -21.14 7.95 -6.21
N ILE A 895 -21.76 8.50 -7.26
CA ILE A 895 -22.25 9.89 -7.29
C ILE A 895 -23.39 10.09 -6.29
N SER A 896 -24.35 9.16 -6.24
CA SER A 896 -25.46 9.21 -5.27
C SER A 896 -24.95 9.19 -3.82
N LEU A 897 -23.91 8.40 -3.55
CA LEU A 897 -23.22 8.37 -2.27
C LEU A 897 -22.48 9.68 -1.98
N ALA A 898 -21.86 10.31 -2.99
CA ALA A 898 -21.21 11.62 -2.85
C ALA A 898 -22.21 12.72 -2.46
N THR A 899 -23.33 12.82 -3.17
CA THR A 899 -24.37 13.81 -2.88
C THR A 899 -25.03 13.55 -1.52
N THR A 900 -25.25 12.28 -1.15
CA THR A 900 -25.81 11.90 0.17
C THR A 900 -24.86 12.25 1.32
N ASN A 901 -23.55 12.07 1.14
CA ASN A 901 -22.54 12.53 2.11
C ASN A 901 -22.37 14.06 2.14
N GLY A 902 -23.02 14.78 1.21
CA GLY A 902 -23.06 16.23 1.13
C GLY A 902 -21.87 16.86 0.44
N ILE A 903 -21.26 16.14 -0.50
CA ILE A 903 -20.24 16.69 -1.40
C ILE A 903 -20.96 17.37 -2.57
N LEU A 904 -20.51 18.56 -2.97
CA LEU A 904 -21.05 19.25 -4.14
C LEU A 904 -20.48 18.60 -5.41
N VAL A 905 -21.35 18.08 -6.28
CA VAL A 905 -20.91 17.43 -7.53
C VAL A 905 -21.36 18.27 -8.73
N PHE A 906 -20.39 18.75 -9.51
CA PHE A 906 -20.59 19.51 -10.74
C PHE A 906 -20.23 18.66 -11.95
N CYS A 907 -21.09 18.66 -12.97
CA CYS A 907 -20.82 17.95 -14.22
C CYS A 907 -21.25 18.69 -15.47
N SER A 908 -20.49 18.49 -16.56
CA SER A 908 -20.77 19.11 -17.86
C SER A 908 -21.92 18.45 -18.60
N ALA A 909 -22.64 19.24 -19.39
CA ALA A 909 -23.43 18.74 -20.51
C ALA A 909 -22.53 18.01 -21.53
N PRO A 910 -23.04 17.01 -22.27
CA PRO A 910 -22.25 16.18 -23.19
C PRO A 910 -21.84 16.88 -24.50
N ASP A 911 -22.30 18.10 -24.75
CA ASP A 911 -22.00 18.91 -25.95
C ASP A 911 -22.28 18.22 -27.31
N ILE A 912 -23.35 17.42 -27.39
CA ILE A 912 -23.75 16.66 -28.59
C ILE A 912 -24.81 17.37 -29.49
N GLY A 913 -25.06 18.65 -29.29
CA GLY A 913 -26.10 19.39 -30.01
C GLY A 913 -27.48 19.27 -29.36
N ARG A 914 -28.52 19.66 -30.12
CA ARG A 914 -29.94 19.57 -29.73
C ARG A 914 -30.46 18.13 -29.85
N ALA A 915 -29.80 17.21 -29.14
CA ALA A 915 -30.24 15.83 -28.99
C ALA A 915 -31.49 15.76 -28.08
N SER A 916 -32.26 14.69 -28.21
CA SER A 916 -33.43 14.47 -27.37
C SER A 916 -33.05 14.28 -25.90
N LYS A 917 -33.98 14.52 -24.98
CA LYS A 917 -33.75 14.34 -23.54
C LYS A 917 -33.33 12.91 -23.19
N GLU A 918 -33.94 11.93 -23.84
CA GLU A 918 -33.63 10.50 -23.70
C GLU A 918 -32.21 10.20 -24.17
N THR A 919 -31.76 10.88 -25.23
CA THR A 919 -30.38 10.76 -25.74
C THR A 919 -29.37 11.34 -24.74
N LEU A 920 -29.67 12.52 -24.17
CA LEU A 920 -28.83 13.15 -23.14
C LEU A 920 -28.77 12.31 -21.85
N GLU A 921 -29.85 11.60 -21.51
CA GLU A 921 -29.91 10.67 -20.37
C GLU A 921 -29.04 9.41 -20.52
N LEU A 922 -28.48 9.16 -21.72
CA LEU A 922 -27.46 8.12 -21.93
C LEU A 922 -26.03 8.55 -21.55
N TYR A 923 -25.76 9.84 -21.31
CA TYR A 923 -24.40 10.35 -21.06
C TYR A 923 -24.17 10.59 -19.57
N TYR A 924 -23.36 9.77 -18.90
CA TYR A 924 -23.10 9.88 -17.47
C TYR A 924 -21.85 10.73 -17.20
N PRO A 925 -21.81 11.54 -16.13
CA PRO A 925 -22.80 11.66 -15.04
C PRO A 925 -24.04 12.52 -15.36
N PHE A 926 -24.12 13.14 -16.53
CA PHE A 926 -25.24 14.02 -16.90
C PHE A 926 -26.61 13.29 -16.90
N GLY A 927 -26.65 11.99 -17.20
CA GLY A 927 -27.84 11.16 -17.22
C GLY A 927 -28.34 10.69 -15.85
N CYS A 928 -27.56 10.88 -14.78
CA CYS A 928 -27.97 10.49 -13.43
C CYS A 928 -29.33 11.08 -13.04
N LYS A 929 -30.18 10.25 -12.44
CA LYS A 929 -31.60 10.57 -12.20
C LYS A 929 -31.76 11.70 -11.18
N ARG A 930 -32.39 12.81 -11.60
CA ARG A 930 -32.67 13.98 -10.75
C ARG A 930 -33.48 13.66 -9.48
N SER A 931 -34.19 12.53 -9.42
CA SER A 931 -34.93 12.06 -8.25
C SER A 931 -34.07 11.40 -7.16
N SER A 932 -32.82 11.03 -7.47
CA SER A 932 -31.90 10.33 -6.56
C SER A 932 -30.53 11.01 -6.41
N THR A 933 -30.23 12.03 -7.22
CA THR A 933 -28.94 12.74 -7.19
C THR A 933 -29.08 14.26 -7.22
N ASP A 934 -28.55 14.92 -6.19
CA ASP A 934 -28.44 16.39 -6.06
C ASP A 934 -27.20 16.90 -6.82
N LEU A 935 -27.29 16.87 -8.16
CA LEU A 935 -26.22 17.24 -9.10
C LEU A 935 -26.38 18.66 -9.66
N PHE A 936 -25.26 19.33 -9.88
CA PHE A 936 -25.18 20.56 -10.68
C PHE A 936 -24.76 20.22 -12.12
N LYS A 937 -25.74 20.10 -13.02
CA LYS A 937 -25.53 19.92 -14.45
C LYS A 937 -25.27 21.30 -15.08
N ILE A 938 -24.13 21.49 -15.72
CA ILE A 938 -23.65 22.79 -16.21
C ILE A 938 -23.53 22.79 -17.73
N GLY A 939 -24.03 23.84 -18.37
CA GLY A 939 -23.90 24.07 -19.80
C GLY A 939 -23.01 25.28 -20.15
N ALA A 940 -22.50 25.31 -21.38
CA ALA A 940 -21.74 26.44 -21.91
C ALA A 940 -22.63 27.60 -22.41
N ALA A 941 -22.21 28.83 -22.11
CA ALA A 941 -22.71 30.08 -22.68
C ALA A 941 -21.63 30.78 -23.52
N LYS A 942 -22.08 31.65 -24.42
CA LYS A 942 -21.27 32.58 -25.21
C LYS A 942 -21.05 33.90 -24.45
N ALA A 943 -20.23 34.79 -25.01
CA ALA A 943 -19.91 36.11 -24.43
C ALA A 943 -21.11 37.06 -24.36
N ASP A 944 -22.10 36.89 -25.24
CA ASP A 944 -23.40 37.59 -25.20
C ASP A 944 -24.35 37.03 -24.11
N GLY A 945 -23.94 35.97 -23.41
CA GLY A 945 -24.73 35.29 -22.39
C GLY A 945 -25.78 34.30 -22.91
N LEU A 946 -25.87 34.07 -24.22
CA LEU A 946 -26.75 33.06 -24.82
C LEU A 946 -26.15 31.65 -24.70
N SER A 947 -27.00 30.62 -24.64
CA SER A 947 -26.56 29.23 -24.62
C SER A 947 -25.76 28.84 -25.87
N PHE A 948 -24.75 28.00 -25.66
CA PHE A 948 -23.96 27.43 -26.74
C PHE A 948 -24.75 26.30 -27.40
N ALA A 949 -24.97 26.35 -28.71
CA ALA A 949 -25.90 25.44 -29.41
C ALA A 949 -25.58 23.93 -29.25
N TRP A 950 -24.34 23.59 -28.88
CA TRP A 950 -23.93 22.21 -28.64
C TRP A 950 -24.31 21.65 -27.26
N MET A 951 -24.51 22.48 -26.23
CA MET A 951 -24.81 22.02 -24.86
C MET A 951 -26.23 21.43 -24.68
N GLY A 952 -27.03 21.38 -25.75
CA GLY A 952 -28.39 20.86 -25.74
C GLY A 952 -29.44 21.92 -25.36
N HIS A 953 -30.43 21.52 -24.58
CA HIS A 953 -31.57 22.37 -24.19
C HIS A 953 -31.37 22.94 -22.78
N GLU A 954 -31.57 24.25 -22.59
CA GLU A 954 -31.33 24.94 -21.31
C GLU A 954 -32.13 24.37 -20.12
N GLU A 955 -33.29 23.77 -20.35
CA GLU A 955 -34.09 23.08 -19.32
C GLU A 955 -33.45 21.79 -18.76
N THR A 956 -32.47 21.23 -19.47
CA THR A 956 -31.76 20.01 -19.07
C THR A 956 -30.60 20.29 -18.11
N VAL A 957 -30.08 21.53 -18.07
CA VAL A 957 -29.05 21.98 -17.13
C VAL A 957 -29.64 22.68 -15.90
N ASN A 958 -28.83 22.84 -14.87
CA ASN A 958 -29.13 23.68 -13.72
C ASN A 958 -28.78 25.16 -14.01
N TYR A 959 -27.63 25.38 -14.66
CA TYR A 959 -27.01 26.68 -14.91
C TYR A 959 -26.20 26.67 -16.22
N ILE A 960 -25.97 27.85 -16.80
CA ILE A 960 -24.98 28.09 -17.87
C ILE A 960 -23.95 29.14 -17.45
N LEU A 961 -22.70 28.94 -17.86
CA LEU A 961 -21.54 29.80 -17.58
C LEU A 961 -20.66 29.95 -18.83
N PRO A 962 -19.72 30.91 -18.90
CA PRO A 962 -18.79 31.06 -20.02
C PRO A 962 -18.14 29.73 -20.46
N GLY A 963 -18.31 29.38 -21.73
CA GLY A 963 -17.82 28.11 -22.26
C GLY A 963 -17.57 28.08 -23.77
N HIS A 964 -17.61 29.22 -24.47
CA HIS A 964 -17.35 29.29 -25.91
C HIS A 964 -16.21 30.27 -26.24
N LYS A 965 -15.10 29.76 -26.77
CA LYS A 965 -13.87 30.54 -27.01
C LYS A 965 -13.38 31.29 -25.76
N VAL A 966 -13.40 30.61 -24.61
CA VAL A 966 -12.86 31.13 -23.35
C VAL A 966 -11.34 31.08 -23.42
N ALA A 967 -10.72 32.25 -23.54
CA ALA A 967 -9.27 32.40 -23.44
C ALA A 967 -8.80 32.10 -22.00
N PRO A 968 -7.61 31.48 -21.83
CA PRO A 968 -6.90 31.49 -20.56
C PRO A 968 -6.63 32.93 -20.07
N ARG A 969 -6.12 33.05 -18.84
CA ARG A 969 -5.93 34.35 -18.21
C ARG A 969 -4.54 34.89 -18.57
N GLU A 970 -4.49 36.05 -19.24
CA GLU A 970 -3.24 36.62 -19.82
C GLU A 970 -2.10 36.74 -18.79
N THR A 971 -2.42 37.09 -17.53
CA THR A 971 -1.42 37.23 -16.46
C THR A 971 -0.74 35.92 -16.05
N ASP A 972 -1.33 34.77 -16.38
CA ASP A 972 -0.83 33.46 -15.94
C ASP A 972 0.40 33.01 -16.75
N ASN A 973 0.71 33.70 -17.87
CA ASN A 973 1.86 33.42 -18.74
C ASN A 973 1.98 31.92 -19.10
N LEU A 974 0.91 31.36 -19.65
CA LEU A 974 0.87 29.96 -20.05
C LEU A 974 1.77 29.72 -21.28
N PRO A 975 2.26 28.49 -21.50
CA PRO A 975 2.89 28.11 -22.77
C PRO A 975 1.94 28.37 -23.94
N GLU A 976 2.47 28.80 -25.08
CA GLU A 976 1.68 29.18 -26.27
C GLU A 976 0.68 28.10 -26.74
N GLU A 977 1.01 26.82 -26.52
CA GLU A 977 0.13 25.68 -26.83
C GLU A 977 -1.09 25.58 -25.90
N ASP A 978 -0.92 25.95 -24.62
CA ASP A 978 -1.96 25.97 -23.59
C ASP A 978 -2.75 27.29 -23.61
N ASP A 979 -2.13 28.40 -24.04
CA ASP A 979 -2.70 29.75 -24.19
C ASP A 979 -3.68 29.89 -25.39
N THR A 980 -4.48 28.85 -25.62
CA THR A 980 -5.43 28.77 -26.74
C THR A 980 -6.87 28.78 -26.22
N PRO A 981 -7.79 29.61 -26.77
CA PRO A 981 -9.17 29.66 -26.31
C PRO A 981 -9.89 28.32 -26.42
N LYS A 982 -10.49 27.85 -25.33
CA LYS A 982 -11.18 26.56 -25.26
C LYS A 982 -12.70 26.74 -25.36
N THR A 983 -13.37 25.70 -25.83
CA THR A 983 -14.83 25.67 -26.02
C THR A 983 -15.38 24.34 -25.50
N GLY A 984 -16.44 24.40 -24.70
CA GLY A 984 -17.16 23.26 -24.15
C GLY A 984 -17.81 23.57 -22.81
N SER A 985 -18.85 22.81 -22.48
CA SER A 985 -19.48 22.78 -21.15
C SER A 985 -18.51 22.27 -20.07
N SER A 986 -17.40 21.63 -20.46
CA SER A 986 -16.27 21.30 -19.59
C SER A 986 -15.67 22.54 -18.92
N VAL A 987 -15.37 23.59 -19.70
CA VAL A 987 -14.85 24.89 -19.22
C VAL A 987 -15.85 25.55 -18.28
N ALA A 988 -17.12 25.60 -18.67
CA ALA A 988 -18.20 26.15 -17.85
C ALA A 988 -18.35 25.42 -16.50
N THR A 989 -18.17 24.09 -16.49
CA THR A 989 -18.20 23.25 -15.28
C THR A 989 -17.01 23.55 -14.36
N ALA A 990 -15.82 23.73 -14.91
CA ALA A 990 -14.63 24.10 -14.14
C ALA A 990 -14.76 25.51 -13.52
N LEU A 991 -15.30 26.49 -14.26
CA LEU A 991 -15.63 27.82 -13.73
C LEU A 991 -16.71 27.76 -12.63
N ALA A 992 -17.73 26.91 -12.78
CA ALA A 992 -18.77 26.71 -11.78
C ALA A 992 -18.22 26.10 -10.49
N SER A 993 -17.35 25.09 -10.61
CA SER A 993 -16.63 24.49 -9.48
C SER A 993 -15.72 25.51 -8.79
N GLY A 994 -15.04 26.37 -9.55
CA GLY A 994 -14.25 27.49 -9.04
C GLY A 994 -15.10 28.53 -8.29
N LEU A 995 -16.26 28.91 -8.84
CA LEU A 995 -17.21 29.83 -8.18
C LEU A 995 -17.76 29.25 -6.88
N ALA A 996 -18.14 27.97 -6.87
CA ALA A 996 -18.57 27.29 -5.65
C ALA A 996 -17.45 27.23 -4.59
N ALA A 997 -16.21 26.98 -5.00
CA ALA A 997 -15.05 27.00 -4.10
C ALA A 997 -14.81 28.40 -3.53
N LEU A 998 -14.93 29.45 -4.35
CA LEU A 998 -14.81 30.85 -3.92
C LEU A 998 -15.91 31.24 -2.93
N ILE A 999 -17.16 30.82 -3.14
CA ILE A 999 -18.28 31.06 -2.23
C ILE A 999 -17.99 30.43 -0.86
N ILE A 1000 -17.58 29.16 -0.82
CA ILE A 1000 -17.18 28.49 0.43
C ILE A 1000 -16.01 29.23 1.09
N HIS A 1001 -15.03 29.69 0.30
CA HIS A 1001 -13.87 30.41 0.80
C HIS A 1001 -14.26 31.76 1.44
N CYS A 1002 -15.12 32.56 0.80
CA CYS A 1002 -15.59 33.83 1.36
C CYS A 1002 -16.38 33.61 2.67
N VAL A 1003 -17.25 32.60 2.72
CA VAL A 1003 -18.00 32.25 3.95
C VAL A 1003 -17.05 31.77 5.06
N ARG A 1004 -15.99 31.03 4.72
CA ARG A 1004 -14.93 30.65 5.67
C ARG A 1004 -14.17 31.87 6.20
N LEU A 1005 -13.70 32.76 5.33
CA LEU A 1005 -12.98 33.97 5.72
C LEU A 1005 -13.84 34.87 6.63
N ALA A 1006 -15.12 35.06 6.29
CA ALA A 1006 -16.06 35.81 7.12
C ALA A 1006 -16.26 35.20 8.52
N ALA A 1007 -16.35 33.87 8.61
CA ALA A 1007 -16.43 33.17 9.90
C ALA A 1007 -15.14 33.35 10.74
N ILE A 1008 -13.96 33.35 10.11
CA ILE A 1008 -12.68 33.61 10.78
C ILE A 1008 -12.65 35.06 11.31
N TYR A 1009 -13.02 36.04 10.47
CA TYR A 1009 -13.08 37.45 10.86
C TYR A 1009 -14.02 37.70 12.05
N ASN A 1010 -15.21 37.10 12.05
CA ASN A 1010 -16.18 37.25 13.14
C ASN A 1010 -15.67 36.68 14.48
N ILE A 1011 -14.89 35.58 14.45
CA ILE A 1011 -14.25 35.02 15.65
C ILE A 1011 -13.21 36.00 16.21
N TYR A 1012 -12.31 36.51 15.36
CA TYR A 1012 -11.25 37.43 15.78
C TYR A 1012 -11.78 38.78 16.28
N THR A 1013 -12.80 39.33 15.62
CA THR A 1013 -13.44 40.59 16.04
C THR A 1013 -14.44 40.44 17.19
N ASN A 1014 -14.63 39.22 17.71
CA ASN A 1014 -15.64 38.89 18.73
C ASN A 1014 -17.07 39.35 18.35
N ASN A 1015 -17.41 39.37 17.07
CA ASN A 1015 -18.76 39.71 16.64
C ASN A 1015 -19.74 38.59 17.03
N ARG A 1016 -20.69 38.90 17.92
CA ARG A 1016 -21.65 37.95 18.51
C ARG A 1016 -23.08 38.13 18.04
N ASP A 1017 -23.31 38.90 16.97
CA ASP A 1017 -24.63 38.98 16.37
C ASP A 1017 -25.14 37.58 16.03
N SER A 1018 -26.40 37.27 16.36
CA SER A 1018 -27.11 36.12 15.78
C SER A 1018 -27.21 36.21 14.25
N SER A 1019 -27.03 37.43 13.73
CA SER A 1019 -26.71 37.84 12.36
C SER A 1019 -25.43 37.30 11.71
N SER A 1020 -24.49 36.74 12.48
CA SER A 1020 -23.10 36.51 12.01
C SER A 1020 -22.87 35.18 11.27
N VAL A 1021 -22.02 35.26 10.24
CA VAL A 1021 -21.50 34.08 9.52
C VAL A 1021 -20.58 33.30 10.46
N SER A 1022 -20.79 31.99 10.56
CA SER A 1022 -20.13 31.11 11.54
C SER A 1022 -19.65 29.79 10.93
N GLU A 1023 -19.02 28.92 11.73
CA GLU A 1023 -18.65 27.55 11.31
C GLU A 1023 -19.88 26.76 10.79
N ALA A 1024 -21.05 26.94 11.40
CA ALA A 1024 -22.28 26.31 10.94
C ALA A 1024 -22.68 26.80 9.53
N SER A 1025 -22.46 28.08 9.22
CA SER A 1025 -22.65 28.63 7.88
C SER A 1025 -21.70 27.99 6.86
N VAL A 1026 -20.44 27.74 7.22
CA VAL A 1026 -19.45 27.05 6.37
C VAL A 1026 -19.86 25.60 6.11
N ARG A 1027 -20.29 24.87 7.15
CA ARG A 1027 -20.78 23.48 7.00
C ARG A 1027 -22.06 23.42 6.16
N ALA A 1028 -22.95 24.41 6.29
CA ALA A 1028 -24.19 24.49 5.53
C ALA A 1028 -23.95 24.83 4.05
N ILE A 1029 -23.12 25.85 3.73
CA ILE A 1029 -22.89 26.28 2.34
C ILE A 1029 -22.21 25.20 1.48
N LYS A 1030 -21.45 24.29 2.11
CA LYS A 1030 -20.90 23.08 1.47
C LYS A 1030 -21.97 22.04 1.06
N ARG A 1031 -23.25 22.22 1.39
CA ARG A 1031 -24.36 21.32 1.03
C ARG A 1031 -25.17 21.85 -0.16
N PHE A 1032 -25.62 20.94 -1.03
CA PHE A 1032 -26.33 21.26 -2.26
C PHE A 1032 -27.50 22.26 -2.09
N PRO A 1033 -28.41 22.12 -1.09
CA PRO A 1033 -29.54 23.06 -0.95
C PRO A 1033 -29.11 24.50 -0.65
N ALA A 1034 -28.03 24.69 0.11
CA ALA A 1034 -27.51 26.01 0.45
C ALA A 1034 -26.71 26.60 -0.71
N MET A 1035 -25.81 25.82 -1.33
CA MET A 1035 -25.07 26.25 -2.52
C MET A 1035 -26.01 26.64 -3.66
N LYS A 1036 -27.08 25.86 -3.89
CA LYS A 1036 -28.11 26.17 -4.90
C LYS A 1036 -28.85 27.49 -4.63
N GLN A 1037 -29.10 27.81 -3.36
CA GLN A 1037 -29.67 29.12 -2.97
C GLN A 1037 -28.68 30.27 -3.16
N ALA A 1038 -27.41 30.07 -2.83
CA ALA A 1038 -26.37 31.08 -3.03
C ALA A 1038 -26.16 31.36 -4.53
N LEU A 1039 -26.05 30.31 -5.37
CA LEU A 1039 -25.95 30.45 -6.82
C LEU A 1039 -27.19 31.14 -7.42
N ALA A 1040 -28.38 30.94 -6.85
CA ALA A 1040 -29.60 31.61 -7.29
C ALA A 1040 -29.63 33.12 -6.99
N ARG A 1041 -28.65 33.68 -6.25
CA ARG A 1041 -28.49 35.14 -6.08
C ARG A 1041 -27.91 35.83 -7.31
N PHE A 1042 -27.33 35.09 -8.25
CA PHE A 1042 -26.71 35.63 -9.47
C PHE A 1042 -27.67 35.68 -10.68
N TYR A 1043 -28.98 35.52 -10.47
CA TYR A 1043 -30.00 35.82 -11.46
C TYR A 1043 -30.39 37.30 -11.39
N SER A 1044 -30.66 37.93 -12.53
CA SER A 1044 -30.92 39.38 -12.60
C SER A 1044 -32.15 39.83 -11.81
N ASN A 1045 -32.05 41.05 -11.25
CA ASN A 1045 -33.14 41.75 -10.60
C ASN A 1045 -34.20 42.21 -11.62
N ASP A 1046 -35.44 41.76 -11.43
CA ASP A 1046 -36.58 42.67 -11.26
C ASP A 1046 -37.78 41.90 -10.71
N GLY A 1047 -38.81 42.60 -10.22
CA GLY A 1047 -39.94 42.03 -9.49
C GLY A 1047 -40.90 41.13 -10.30
N GLU A 1048 -40.57 40.77 -11.54
CA GLU A 1048 -41.41 39.97 -12.43
C GLU A 1048 -40.85 38.56 -12.64
N ARG A 1049 -41.75 37.57 -12.66
CA ARG A 1049 -41.40 36.16 -12.83
C ARG A 1049 -40.83 35.88 -14.23
N GLN A 1050 -39.52 35.72 -14.35
CA GLN A 1050 -38.92 34.98 -15.48
C GLN A 1050 -38.16 33.76 -14.96
N THR A 1051 -38.73 32.57 -15.21
CA THR A 1051 -38.24 31.28 -14.69
C THR A 1051 -37.36 30.52 -15.69
N SER A 1052 -36.84 31.20 -16.72
CA SER A 1052 -36.15 30.58 -17.86
C SER A 1052 -34.67 30.93 -18.00
N ASP A 1053 -34.19 32.12 -17.58
CA ASP A 1053 -32.75 32.42 -17.68
C ASP A 1053 -31.95 31.48 -16.74
N ARG A 1054 -30.97 30.78 -17.31
CA ARG A 1054 -30.07 29.84 -16.62
C ARG A 1054 -28.67 30.42 -16.39
N ASN A 1055 -28.42 31.63 -16.89
CA ASN A 1055 -27.11 32.26 -16.85
C ASN A 1055 -26.78 32.78 -15.44
N LEU A 1056 -25.61 32.41 -14.91
CA LEU A 1056 -25.10 32.94 -13.65
C LEU A 1056 -24.37 34.27 -13.87
N ARG A 1057 -25.13 35.36 -13.82
CA ARG A 1057 -24.67 36.74 -14.06
C ARG A 1057 -23.96 37.31 -12.83
N VAL A 1058 -22.72 36.87 -12.63
CA VAL A 1058 -21.86 37.30 -11.51
C VAL A 1058 -21.58 38.79 -11.50
N GLU A 1059 -21.63 39.45 -12.66
CA GLU A 1059 -21.43 40.89 -12.83
C GLU A 1059 -22.39 41.73 -11.96
N ASN A 1060 -23.62 41.27 -11.76
CA ASN A 1060 -24.63 41.95 -10.93
C ASN A 1060 -24.28 41.96 -9.43
N PHE A 1061 -23.37 41.08 -8.99
CA PHE A 1061 -23.04 40.88 -7.57
C PHE A 1061 -21.58 41.20 -7.26
N PHE A 1062 -20.64 40.78 -8.11
CA PHE A 1062 -19.20 40.83 -7.84
C PHE A 1062 -18.47 42.04 -8.48
N ASP A 1063 -19.08 42.80 -9.40
CA ASP A 1063 -18.36 43.92 -10.05
C ASP A 1063 -17.97 45.03 -9.05
N ARG A 1064 -18.91 45.47 -8.21
CA ARG A 1064 -18.65 46.44 -7.13
C ARG A 1064 -17.66 45.87 -6.08
N PRO A 1065 -17.85 44.68 -5.49
CA PRO A 1065 -16.84 44.08 -4.62
C PRO A 1065 -15.46 43.95 -5.27
N GLY A 1066 -15.38 43.56 -6.55
CA GLY A 1066 -14.13 43.48 -7.29
C GLY A 1066 -13.41 44.83 -7.39
N HIS A 1067 -14.16 45.92 -7.61
CA HIS A 1067 -13.60 47.28 -7.56
C HIS A 1067 -13.11 47.69 -6.16
N ILE A 1068 -13.82 47.32 -5.10
CA ILE A 1068 -13.43 47.60 -3.71
C ILE A 1068 -12.15 46.84 -3.35
N MET A 1069 -12.13 45.53 -3.62
CA MET A 1069 -11.00 44.65 -3.27
C MET A 1069 -9.72 44.98 -4.05
N GLY A 1070 -9.86 45.41 -5.31
CA GLY A 1070 -8.74 45.82 -6.17
C GLY A 1070 -8.27 47.28 -5.99
N SER A 1071 -8.87 48.05 -5.08
CA SER A 1071 -8.46 49.43 -4.83
C SER A 1071 -7.34 49.53 -3.80
N ASN A 1072 -6.32 50.35 -4.11
CA ASN A 1072 -5.24 50.71 -3.19
C ASN A 1072 -5.65 51.81 -2.19
N GLU A 1073 -6.82 52.43 -2.37
CA GLU A 1073 -7.35 53.48 -1.47
C GLU A 1073 -8.22 52.91 -0.34
N VAL A 1074 -8.58 51.62 -0.43
CA VAL A 1074 -9.43 50.92 0.55
C VAL A 1074 -8.55 50.18 1.56
N THR A 1075 -8.86 50.34 2.85
CA THR A 1075 -8.11 49.66 3.93
C THR A 1075 -8.32 48.14 3.88
N GLU A 1076 -7.34 47.35 4.34
CA GLU A 1076 -7.51 45.88 4.45
C GLU A 1076 -8.71 45.53 5.35
N GLU A 1077 -8.97 46.28 6.42
CA GLU A 1077 -10.13 46.05 7.29
C GLU A 1077 -11.46 46.18 6.51
N ASP A 1078 -11.55 47.14 5.59
CA ASP A 1078 -12.73 47.33 4.76
C ASP A 1078 -12.87 46.27 3.65
N LYS A 1079 -11.75 45.76 3.11
CA LYS A 1079 -11.74 44.57 2.23
C LYS A 1079 -12.27 43.34 2.97
N TRP A 1080 -11.83 43.10 4.20
CA TRP A 1080 -12.35 42.02 5.04
C TRP A 1080 -13.84 42.19 5.36
N LYS A 1081 -14.32 43.42 5.67
CA LYS A 1081 -15.75 43.70 5.84
C LYS A 1081 -16.55 43.41 4.57
N GLU A 1082 -16.00 43.68 3.39
CA GLU A 1082 -16.69 43.39 2.13
C GLU A 1082 -16.81 41.88 1.89
N VAL A 1083 -15.79 41.09 2.23
CA VAL A 1083 -15.89 39.61 2.25
C VAL A 1083 -16.96 39.12 3.23
N VAL A 1084 -17.11 39.77 4.39
CA VAL A 1084 -18.17 39.48 5.37
C VAL A 1084 -19.57 39.84 4.83
N ASN A 1085 -19.72 40.97 4.14
CA ASN A 1085 -20.98 41.36 3.49
C ASN A 1085 -21.40 40.33 2.43
N ILE A 1086 -20.48 39.97 1.52
CA ILE A 1086 -20.67 38.93 0.50
C ILE A 1086 -21.12 37.61 1.15
N ALA A 1087 -20.39 37.15 2.17
CA ALA A 1087 -20.70 35.91 2.86
C ALA A 1087 -22.09 35.94 3.53
N ARG A 1088 -22.47 37.06 4.15
CA ARG A 1088 -23.79 37.23 4.78
C ARG A 1088 -24.91 37.17 3.74
N ASP A 1089 -24.74 37.80 2.59
CA ASP A 1089 -25.81 37.93 1.59
C ASP A 1089 -26.02 36.61 0.79
N LEU A 1090 -24.97 35.80 0.67
CA LEU A 1090 -25.00 34.43 0.13
C LEU A 1090 -25.55 33.39 1.11
N VAL A 1091 -25.46 33.61 2.43
CA VAL A 1091 -25.89 32.65 3.47
C VAL A 1091 -27.34 32.90 3.91
N SER A 1092 -28.20 31.90 3.73
CA SER A 1092 -29.62 31.94 4.14
C SER A 1092 -29.84 31.33 5.53
N TYR A 1093 -30.36 32.12 6.47
CA TYR A 1093 -30.71 31.68 7.84
C TYR A 1093 -31.68 30.50 7.88
N LYS A 1094 -32.61 30.41 6.91
CA LYS A 1094 -33.59 29.31 6.83
C LYS A 1094 -32.96 27.95 6.55
N THR A 1095 -31.75 27.92 5.99
CA THR A 1095 -31.08 26.68 5.55
C THR A 1095 -30.05 26.18 6.56
N ILE A 1096 -29.52 27.07 7.41
CA ILE A 1096 -28.71 26.68 8.57
C ILE A 1096 -29.54 25.81 9.53
N THR A 1097 -30.79 26.20 9.81
CA THR A 1097 -31.67 25.45 10.73
C THR A 1097 -32.14 24.10 10.19
N GLN A 1098 -32.16 23.91 8.86
CA GLN A 1098 -32.51 22.63 8.22
C GLN A 1098 -31.31 21.67 8.07
N THR A 1099 -30.08 22.16 8.27
CA THR A 1099 -28.84 21.35 8.16
C THR A 1099 -28.20 21.01 9.51
N THR A 1100 -28.79 21.50 10.61
CA THR A 1100 -28.42 21.16 12.00
C THR A 1100 -29.24 20.03 12.62
N THR A 1101 -30.24 19.51 11.90
CA THR A 1101 -31.02 18.30 12.23
C THR A 1101 -30.57 17.14 11.35
#